data_AF-A0A945YA21-F1
#
_entry.id   AF-A0A945YA21-F1
#
_cell.length_a   1.000
_cell.length_b   1.000
_cell.length_c   1.000
_cell.angle_alpha   90.00
_cell.angle_beta   90.00
_cell.angle_gamma   90.00
#
_symmetry.space_group_name_H-M   'P 1'
#
loop_
_entity.id
_entity.type
_entity.pdbx_description
1 polymer ?
#
loop_
_entity_poly.entity_id
_entity_poly.type
_entity_poly.pdbx_seq_one_letter_code
_entity_poly.pdbx_strand_id
1 'polypeptide(L)'
;MGPLPDGTCCRTIPTCTPRRSLRAMRGLWVRWATALTIGFLAVIIAFDGGTLFMPGPMTDGHSSLTTCSDCHTSVKSGPFGWMHSVFADIRPGEDSKACLTCHVVGVNSGKAHGLAGDKSAKMGRMIAARAGGKPHPMSARIQKSMFPMDRFVKNDISCATCHVEHKGRTSDLKAMTDAECQSCHTAQFASFSSGHPEFSNYPYTRRTRIIFDHNAHISVHFPKAGAKNDPAIKPPESCADCHELGPNRRLMATKSFDQTCSACHVNQITGAERASGPRGVPFLTIPGLDVETLRDRKIAIGEWPEDSEAELTPFMVMLLSADPSFKDDLALLGTRDLLDLTDASDAEIAAVERLAWGVKSLLFEMSTEDPARLKERLTAAKGSGDIPISRLIAALPRDVLMGARRDWMPNLAQEIADHAAGRRVLIPVAPDIEKFANALADPPSSAPSSPPAKDDVLSGGGDDKSDILSGGGGDKSGILSGGDKSGILSGGDNKPAILSDDKSDILSGGDDKSDILSGGDDKSDILSGDSNAVETIKVEAVAPPARVEPEVDAEKFARLGGWYRRDYGILFHPTGHVDRFLVSWLDYAGRTAKANGPGAAVFKSLTGKNAQGSCAKCHSVDERPDGSKQVNWGPRAIGQVHDRLTAFSHAPHFGVVGAKGCLTCHQIDDKAKYQASYAQPDPKKIASNFSPLPRAVCTDCHNAKFAGETCLTCHNYHAGRIETPFLTTKIPDHKR
;
A
#
# COMPACT_ATOMS: atom_id res chain seq x y z
N MET A 1 -89.93 -53.19 37.98
CA MET A 1 -88.89 -52.17 38.22
C MET A 1 -88.55 -51.55 36.87
N GLY A 2 -88.96 -50.31 36.64
CA GLY A 2 -88.70 -49.57 35.40
C GLY A 2 -87.31 -48.92 35.37
N PRO A 3 -86.95 -48.24 34.26
CA PRO A 3 -85.69 -47.49 34.16
C PRO A 3 -85.66 -46.32 35.15
N LEU A 4 -84.46 -45.89 35.52
CA LEU A 4 -84.22 -44.71 36.34
C LEU A 4 -84.68 -43.43 35.60
N PRO A 5 -84.92 -42.31 36.30
CA PRO A 5 -85.37 -41.05 35.69
C PRO A 5 -84.44 -40.47 34.62
N ASP A 6 -83.20 -40.96 34.52
CA ASP A 6 -82.21 -40.63 33.49
C ASP A 6 -82.25 -41.58 32.27
N GLY A 7 -83.18 -42.53 32.25
CA GLY A 7 -83.35 -43.52 31.18
C GLY A 7 -82.47 -44.77 31.31
N THR A 8 -81.67 -44.92 32.36
CA THR A 8 -80.80 -46.09 32.51
C THR A 8 -81.51 -47.29 33.17
N CYS A 9 -81.25 -48.49 32.67
CA CYS A 9 -81.88 -49.73 33.13
C CYS A 9 -81.19 -50.28 34.38
N CYS A 10 -81.97 -50.63 35.41
CA CYS A 10 -81.48 -51.07 36.72
C CYS A 10 -80.86 -52.49 36.75
N ARG A 11 -80.69 -53.15 35.61
CA ARG A 11 -79.95 -54.42 35.47
C ARG A 11 -78.88 -54.29 34.39
N THR A 12 -77.63 -54.13 34.83
CA THR A 12 -76.46 -54.19 33.96
C THR A 12 -76.14 -55.65 33.63
N ILE A 13 -76.43 -56.06 32.39
CA ILE A 13 -75.97 -57.36 31.85
C ILE A 13 -74.50 -57.18 31.49
N PRO A 14 -73.54 -57.89 32.11
CA PRO A 14 -72.14 -57.77 31.73
C PRO A 14 -71.96 -58.22 30.29
N THR A 15 -71.52 -57.31 29.42
CA THR A 15 -71.21 -57.60 28.01
C THR A 15 -70.09 -58.63 27.94
N CYS A 16 -70.39 -59.78 27.33
CA CYS A 16 -69.41 -60.83 27.06
C CYS A 16 -68.30 -60.26 26.16
N THR A 17 -67.12 -60.02 26.74
CA THR A 17 -65.95 -59.53 25.97
C THR A 17 -65.14 -60.73 25.51
N PRO A 18 -65.10 -61.02 24.19
CA PRO A 18 -64.35 -62.17 23.71
C PRO A 18 -62.85 -61.98 24.00
N ARG A 19 -62.31 -62.77 24.93
CA ARG A 19 -60.86 -62.86 25.16
C ARG A 19 -60.26 -63.86 24.18
N ARG A 20 -59.30 -63.40 23.37
CA ARG A 20 -58.58 -64.27 22.42
C ARG A 20 -57.92 -65.42 23.19
N SER A 21 -58.04 -66.64 22.67
CA SER A 21 -57.38 -67.80 23.26
C SER A 21 -55.85 -67.65 23.18
N LEU A 22 -55.11 -68.28 24.09
CA LEU A 22 -53.64 -68.25 24.08
C LEU A 22 -53.06 -68.73 22.75
N ARG A 23 -53.71 -69.67 22.07
CA ARG A 23 -53.32 -70.13 20.72
C ARG A 23 -53.53 -69.03 19.67
N ALA A 24 -54.63 -68.28 19.72
CA ALA A 24 -54.88 -67.15 18.82
C ALA A 24 -53.91 -65.97 19.08
N MET A 25 -53.58 -65.70 20.34
CA MET A 25 -52.56 -64.71 20.69
C MET A 25 -51.16 -65.11 20.22
N ARG A 26 -50.74 -66.36 20.46
CA ARG A 26 -49.44 -66.87 19.98
C ARG A 26 -49.37 -66.87 18.45
N GLY A 27 -50.45 -67.29 17.77
CA GLY A 27 -50.52 -67.25 16.32
C GLY A 27 -50.42 -65.83 15.75
N LEU A 28 -51.02 -64.84 16.43
CA LEU A 28 -50.89 -63.44 16.06
C LEU A 28 -49.46 -62.92 16.26
N TRP A 29 -48.82 -63.25 17.39
CA TRP A 29 -47.43 -62.88 17.66
C TRP A 29 -46.45 -63.50 16.66
N VAL A 30 -46.62 -64.78 16.34
CA VAL A 30 -45.78 -65.43 15.33
C VAL A 30 -45.97 -64.79 13.96
N ARG A 31 -47.20 -64.49 13.54
CA ARG A 31 -47.46 -63.79 12.27
C ARG A 31 -46.82 -62.40 12.22
N TRP A 32 -46.91 -61.62 13.30
CA TRP A 32 -46.26 -60.32 13.38
C TRP A 32 -44.74 -60.44 13.41
N ALA A 33 -44.19 -61.41 14.15
CA ALA A 33 -42.76 -61.66 14.17
C ALA A 33 -42.25 -62.08 12.79
N THR A 34 -42.94 -63.00 12.10
CA THR A 34 -42.61 -63.41 10.73
C THR A 34 -42.73 -62.24 9.75
N ALA A 35 -43.80 -61.45 9.82
CA ALA A 35 -43.98 -60.28 8.96
C ALA A 35 -42.90 -59.21 9.21
N LEU A 36 -42.53 -58.95 10.47
CA LEU A 36 -41.42 -58.05 10.82
C LEU A 36 -40.08 -58.59 10.32
N THR A 37 -39.85 -59.90 10.44
CA THR A 37 -38.59 -60.53 9.98
C THR A 37 -38.49 -60.49 8.46
N ILE A 38 -39.57 -60.79 7.74
CA ILE A 38 -39.64 -60.69 6.28
C ILE A 38 -39.52 -59.23 5.85
N GLY A 39 -40.19 -58.30 6.52
CA GLY A 39 -40.06 -56.86 6.25
C GLY A 39 -38.64 -56.35 6.47
N PHE A 40 -37.97 -56.79 7.54
CA PHE A 40 -36.58 -56.46 7.83
C PHE A 40 -35.63 -57.05 6.77
N LEU A 41 -35.81 -58.31 6.39
CA LEU A 41 -35.04 -58.95 5.31
C LEU A 41 -35.29 -58.28 3.95
N ALA A 42 -36.54 -57.90 3.64
CA ALA A 42 -36.87 -57.19 2.42
C ALA A 42 -36.23 -55.79 2.38
N VAL A 43 -36.17 -55.08 3.50
CA VAL A 43 -35.43 -53.82 3.62
C VAL A 43 -33.93 -54.04 3.41
N ILE A 44 -33.35 -55.10 4.00
CA ILE A 44 -31.94 -55.44 3.81
C ILE A 44 -31.61 -55.82 2.37
N ILE A 45 -32.50 -56.52 1.66
CA ILE A 45 -32.30 -56.96 0.28
C ILE A 45 -32.59 -55.84 -0.72
N ALA A 46 -33.60 -54.98 -0.45
CA ALA A 46 -33.94 -53.84 -1.29
C ALA A 46 -32.96 -52.68 -1.14
N PHE A 47 -32.29 -52.57 0.00
CA PHE A 47 -31.06 -51.80 0.10
C PHE A 47 -29.96 -52.60 -0.59
N ASP A 48 -29.34 -52.02 -1.62
CA ASP A 48 -28.15 -52.58 -2.25
C ASP A 48 -26.97 -52.57 -1.25
N GLY A 49 -26.95 -53.55 -0.35
CA GLY A 49 -26.01 -53.67 0.76
C GLY A 49 -24.55 -53.78 0.34
N GLY A 50 -24.28 -53.99 -0.95
CA GLY A 50 -22.93 -53.90 -1.51
C GLY A 50 -22.33 -52.51 -1.35
N THR A 51 -23.14 -51.45 -1.39
CA THR A 51 -22.65 -50.05 -1.36
C THR A 51 -22.44 -49.49 0.03
N LEU A 52 -23.06 -50.07 1.07
CA LEU A 52 -22.98 -49.58 2.44
C LEU A 52 -21.78 -50.16 3.22
N PHE A 53 -21.31 -51.34 2.82
CA PHE A 53 -20.23 -52.07 3.52
C PHE A 53 -19.00 -52.35 2.65
N MET A 54 -19.06 -52.16 1.32
CA MET A 54 -17.85 -52.20 0.48
C MET A 54 -17.36 -50.78 0.18
N PRO A 55 -16.05 -50.52 0.30
CA PRO A 55 -15.47 -49.20 0.06
C PRO A 55 -15.36 -48.87 -1.44
N GLY A 56 -16.47 -48.93 -2.19
CA GLY A 56 -16.52 -48.58 -3.61
C GLY A 56 -15.51 -49.35 -4.51
N PRO A 57 -15.39 -48.97 -5.80
CA PRO A 57 -14.34 -49.50 -6.66
C PRO A 57 -12.95 -48.94 -6.28
N MET A 58 -11.92 -49.79 -6.31
CA MET A 58 -10.53 -49.38 -6.11
C MET A 58 -10.07 -48.44 -7.25
N THR A 59 -9.26 -47.44 -6.92
CA THR A 59 -8.65 -46.54 -7.91
C THR A 59 -7.52 -47.24 -8.66
N ASP A 60 -7.18 -46.77 -9.87
CA ASP A 60 -6.11 -47.36 -10.70
C ASP A 60 -4.77 -47.53 -9.95
N GLY A 61 -4.47 -46.65 -8.99
CA GLY A 61 -3.25 -46.71 -8.18
C GLY A 61 -3.19 -47.87 -7.17
N HIS A 62 -4.32 -48.53 -6.89
CA HIS A 62 -4.40 -49.72 -6.05
C HIS A 62 -4.77 -50.98 -6.85
N SER A 63 -4.80 -50.89 -8.18
CA SER A 63 -5.16 -52.01 -9.08
C SER A 63 -4.22 -53.22 -8.97
N SER A 64 -3.01 -53.03 -8.42
CA SER A 64 -2.06 -54.11 -8.15
C SER A 64 -2.35 -54.90 -6.87
N LEU A 65 -3.30 -54.46 -6.03
CA LEU A 65 -3.75 -55.19 -4.86
C LEU A 65 -4.86 -56.16 -5.30
N THR A 66 -4.63 -57.46 -5.10
CA THR A 66 -5.46 -58.51 -5.70
C THR A 66 -6.19 -59.37 -4.66
N THR A 67 -5.86 -59.23 -3.38
CA THR A 67 -6.49 -59.98 -2.30
C THR A 67 -7.03 -59.08 -1.20
N CYS A 68 -8.16 -59.43 -0.59
CA CYS A 68 -8.74 -58.64 0.50
C CYS A 68 -7.80 -58.54 1.72
N SER A 69 -6.93 -59.55 1.92
CA SER A 69 -5.90 -59.56 2.96
C SER A 69 -4.79 -58.54 2.75
N ASP A 70 -4.65 -57.96 1.55
CA ASP A 70 -3.69 -56.88 1.29
C ASP A 70 -4.05 -55.61 2.08
N CYS A 71 -5.33 -55.44 2.45
CA CYS A 71 -5.85 -54.29 3.18
C CYS A 71 -6.50 -54.65 4.53
N HIS A 72 -7.13 -55.83 4.63
CA HIS A 72 -7.85 -56.26 5.84
C HIS A 72 -7.10 -57.37 6.58
N THR A 73 -6.54 -57.03 7.75
CA THR A 73 -5.72 -57.95 8.54
C THR A 73 -6.54 -59.07 9.18
N SER A 74 -7.85 -58.89 9.30
CA SER A 74 -8.80 -59.86 9.84
C SER A 74 -9.19 -60.96 8.84
N VAL A 75 -8.89 -60.79 7.55
CA VAL A 75 -9.22 -61.77 6.51
C VAL A 75 -8.11 -62.83 6.43
N LYS A 76 -8.38 -64.02 6.98
CA LYS A 76 -7.49 -65.18 6.85
C LYS A 76 -7.64 -65.86 5.49
N SER A 77 -6.53 -66.36 4.94
CA SER A 77 -6.48 -67.11 3.69
C SER A 77 -7.26 -68.43 3.79
N GLY A 78 -8.29 -68.62 2.95
CA GLY A 78 -9.07 -69.85 2.86
C GLY A 78 -10.43 -69.66 2.18
N PRO A 79 -11.05 -70.72 1.60
CA PRO A 79 -12.28 -70.62 0.80
C PRO A 79 -13.52 -70.09 1.54
N PHE A 80 -13.50 -70.07 2.88
CA PHE A 80 -14.59 -69.56 3.73
C PHE A 80 -14.17 -68.37 4.63
N GLY A 81 -12.99 -67.77 4.40
CA GLY A 81 -12.46 -66.68 5.24
C GLY A 81 -13.34 -65.42 5.27
N TRP A 82 -14.01 -65.12 4.15
CA TRP A 82 -14.92 -63.97 4.02
C TRP A 82 -16.20 -64.09 4.86
N MET A 83 -16.65 -65.31 5.14
CA MET A 83 -17.85 -65.55 5.94
C MET A 83 -17.56 -65.38 7.44
N HIS A 84 -16.32 -65.65 7.85
CA HIS A 84 -15.85 -65.35 9.21
C HIS A 84 -15.65 -63.84 9.42
N SER A 85 -15.25 -63.07 8.40
CA SER A 85 -15.06 -61.62 8.52
C SER A 85 -16.35 -60.82 8.72
N VAL A 86 -17.52 -61.38 8.38
CA VAL A 86 -18.84 -60.78 8.69
C VAL A 86 -19.16 -60.85 10.19
N PHE A 87 -18.58 -61.83 10.90
CA PHE A 87 -18.79 -62.07 12.34
C PHE A 87 -17.55 -61.77 13.20
N ALA A 88 -16.40 -61.50 12.59
CA ALA A 88 -15.17 -61.14 13.28
C ALA A 88 -15.20 -59.65 13.65
N ASP A 89 -14.62 -59.32 14.82
CA ASP A 89 -14.43 -57.93 15.22
C ASP A 89 -13.63 -57.18 14.15
N ILE A 90 -14.26 -56.17 13.54
CA ILE A 90 -13.57 -55.24 12.64
C ILE A 90 -12.45 -54.58 13.46
N ARG A 91 -11.22 -54.56 12.93
CA ARG A 91 -10.06 -53.93 13.56
C ARG A 91 -9.51 -52.78 12.70
N PRO A 92 -10.24 -51.64 12.60
CA PRO A 92 -9.90 -50.56 11.67
C PRO A 92 -8.51 -49.96 11.88
N GLY A 93 -8.00 -50.01 13.12
CA GLY A 93 -6.66 -49.53 13.47
C GLY A 93 -5.54 -50.49 13.04
N GLU A 94 -5.80 -51.80 12.95
CA GLU A 94 -4.82 -52.77 12.42
C GLU A 94 -4.80 -52.73 10.89
N ASP A 95 -5.97 -52.63 10.25
CA ASP A 95 -6.09 -52.44 8.79
C ASP A 95 -5.37 -51.17 8.31
N SER A 96 -5.41 -50.08 9.11
CA SER A 96 -4.69 -48.85 8.80
C SER A 96 -3.17 -49.03 8.74
N LYS A 97 -2.61 -50.00 9.48
CA LYS A 97 -1.17 -50.30 9.42
C LYS A 97 -0.78 -50.92 8.07
N ALA A 98 -1.68 -51.67 7.42
CA ALA A 98 -1.45 -52.20 6.09
C ALA A 98 -1.26 -51.06 5.08
N CYS A 99 -2.08 -49.99 5.17
CA CYS A 99 -1.93 -48.81 4.32
C CYS A 99 -0.58 -48.11 4.51
N LEU A 100 -0.10 -48.03 5.76
CA LEU A 100 1.15 -47.34 6.12
C LEU A 100 2.42 -48.09 5.66
N THR A 101 2.31 -49.34 5.21
CA THR A 101 3.45 -50.08 4.62
C THR A 101 3.93 -49.44 3.32
N CYS A 102 3.02 -48.81 2.57
CA CYS A 102 3.30 -48.14 1.30
C CYS A 102 3.10 -46.61 1.38
N HIS A 103 2.24 -46.12 2.28
CA HIS A 103 1.99 -44.69 2.46
C HIS A 103 2.77 -44.10 3.62
N VAL A 104 3.81 -43.32 3.32
CA VAL A 104 4.54 -42.53 4.31
C VAL A 104 3.77 -41.24 4.62
N VAL A 105 3.00 -41.29 5.70
CA VAL A 105 2.33 -40.13 6.32
C VAL A 105 2.87 -40.01 7.75
N GLY A 106 3.32 -38.82 8.14
CA GLY A 106 4.13 -38.58 9.35
C GLY A 106 3.52 -39.08 10.67
N VAL A 107 4.21 -38.82 11.79
CA VAL A 107 3.96 -39.45 13.13
C VAL A 107 2.54 -39.33 13.69
N ASN A 108 1.69 -38.48 13.14
CA ASN A 108 0.29 -38.31 13.54
C ASN A 108 -0.69 -38.85 12.48
N SER A 109 -0.28 -39.82 11.66
CA SER A 109 -1.06 -40.36 10.53
C SER A 109 -2.45 -40.87 10.90
N GLY A 110 -2.63 -41.39 12.11
CA GLY A 110 -3.91 -41.80 12.67
C GLY A 110 -4.76 -40.66 13.23
N LYS A 111 -4.29 -39.40 13.18
CA LYS A 111 -5.05 -38.23 13.64
C LYS A 111 -5.60 -37.49 12.43
N ALA A 112 -6.79 -36.91 12.58
CA ALA A 112 -7.37 -36.03 11.56
C ALA A 112 -6.34 -34.97 11.12
N HIS A 113 -6.02 -34.97 9.82
CA HIS A 113 -5.03 -34.06 9.20
C HIS A 113 -3.63 -34.06 9.83
N GLY A 114 -3.24 -35.12 10.56
CA GLY A 114 -1.92 -35.18 11.20
C GLY A 114 -1.77 -34.24 12.41
N LEU A 115 -2.88 -33.75 12.96
CA LEU A 115 -2.87 -32.87 14.12
C LEU A 115 -2.57 -33.64 15.41
N ALA A 116 -1.68 -33.09 16.22
CA ALA A 116 -1.50 -33.57 17.59
C ALA A 116 -2.82 -33.40 18.39
N GLY A 117 -3.12 -34.36 19.27
CA GLY A 117 -4.40 -34.42 19.99
C GLY A 117 -4.65 -33.22 20.91
N ASP A 118 -3.58 -32.64 21.48
CA ASP A 118 -3.61 -31.44 22.31
C ASP A 118 -4.03 -30.19 21.52
N LYS A 119 -3.51 -30.03 20.29
CA LYS A 119 -3.88 -28.95 19.37
C LYS A 119 -5.33 -29.06 18.94
N SER A 120 -5.77 -30.27 18.58
CA SER A 120 -7.18 -30.54 18.22
C SER A 120 -8.13 -30.25 19.38
N ALA A 121 -7.79 -30.70 20.59
CA ALA A 121 -8.59 -30.44 21.78
C ALA A 121 -8.62 -28.95 22.15
N LYS A 122 -7.51 -28.22 21.99
CA LYS A 122 -7.47 -26.76 22.17
C LYS A 122 -8.34 -26.04 21.15
N MET A 123 -8.30 -26.45 19.88
CA MET A 123 -9.13 -25.90 18.81
C MET A 123 -10.62 -26.16 19.06
N GLY A 124 -10.99 -27.39 19.42
CA GLY A 124 -12.35 -27.75 19.80
C GLY A 124 -12.86 -26.92 21.00
N ARG A 125 -12.05 -26.71 22.04
CA ARG A 125 -12.43 -25.82 23.15
C ARG A 125 -12.67 -24.39 22.70
N MET A 126 -11.82 -23.85 21.81
CA MET A 126 -12.00 -22.48 21.28
C MET A 126 -13.26 -22.34 20.43
N ILE A 127 -13.56 -23.33 19.58
CA ILE A 127 -14.77 -23.34 18.73
C ILE A 127 -16.02 -23.51 19.60
N ALA A 128 -16.01 -24.42 20.56
CA ALA A 128 -17.13 -24.63 21.49
C ALA A 128 -17.41 -23.39 22.34
N ALA A 129 -16.37 -22.68 22.81
CA ALA A 129 -16.51 -21.42 23.53
C ALA A 129 -17.19 -20.34 22.68
N ARG A 130 -16.85 -20.25 21.38
CA ARG A 130 -17.50 -19.33 20.44
C ARG A 130 -18.94 -19.71 20.07
N ALA A 131 -19.27 -21.00 20.10
CA ALA A 131 -20.61 -21.51 19.82
C ALA A 131 -21.61 -21.30 20.99
N GLY A 132 -21.16 -20.76 22.13
CA GLY A 132 -22.04 -20.37 23.23
C GLY A 132 -22.66 -21.55 23.99
N GLY A 133 -22.07 -22.74 23.92
CA GLY A 133 -22.44 -23.89 24.78
C GLY A 133 -23.84 -24.47 24.58
N LYS A 134 -24.53 -24.18 23.48
CA LYS A 134 -25.86 -24.73 23.20
C LYS A 134 -25.78 -26.25 22.98
N PRO A 135 -26.73 -27.05 23.49
CA PRO A 135 -26.73 -28.50 23.31
C PRO A 135 -26.93 -28.85 21.83
N HIS A 136 -26.21 -29.88 21.36
CA HIS A 136 -26.38 -30.42 20.01
C HIS A 136 -27.85 -30.75 19.73
N PRO A 137 -28.32 -30.58 18.47
CA PRO A 137 -29.68 -30.95 18.09
C PRO A 137 -29.95 -32.43 18.40
N MET A 138 -31.21 -32.76 18.66
CA MET A 138 -31.62 -34.11 19.08
C MET A 138 -31.16 -35.19 18.08
N SER A 139 -31.22 -34.89 16.77
CA SER A 139 -30.68 -35.75 15.71
C SER A 139 -29.19 -36.05 15.88
N ALA A 140 -28.37 -35.02 16.14
CA ALA A 140 -26.94 -35.19 16.38
C ALA A 140 -26.65 -35.95 17.68
N ARG A 141 -27.49 -35.79 18.72
CA ARG A 141 -27.38 -36.57 19.97
C ARG A 141 -27.71 -38.05 19.76
N ILE A 142 -28.75 -38.35 18.97
CA ILE A 142 -29.13 -39.71 18.59
C ILE A 142 -28.02 -40.36 17.75
N GLN A 143 -27.52 -39.64 16.74
CA GLN A 143 -26.41 -40.12 15.91
C GLN A 143 -25.14 -40.38 16.72
N LYS A 144 -24.78 -39.48 17.65
CA LYS A 144 -23.64 -39.68 18.56
C LYS A 144 -23.85 -40.88 19.51
N SER A 145 -25.09 -41.16 19.90
CA SER A 145 -25.41 -42.33 20.72
C SER A 145 -25.35 -43.64 19.94
N MET A 146 -25.73 -43.63 18.66
CA MET A 146 -25.64 -44.80 17.76
C MET A 146 -24.20 -45.03 17.26
N PHE A 147 -23.43 -43.95 17.06
CA PHE A 147 -22.06 -43.96 16.55
C PHE A 147 -21.17 -43.08 17.44
N PRO A 148 -20.65 -43.62 18.56
CA PRO A 148 -19.80 -42.87 19.50
C PRO A 148 -18.38 -42.68 18.94
N MET A 149 -18.25 -41.83 17.92
CA MET A 149 -16.99 -41.51 17.24
C MET A 149 -15.93 -40.89 18.17
N ASP A 150 -16.32 -40.34 19.31
CA ASP A 150 -15.41 -39.79 20.33
C ASP A 150 -14.51 -40.84 20.98
N ARG A 151 -14.96 -42.11 21.04
CA ARG A 151 -14.11 -43.25 21.44
C ARG A 151 -13.09 -43.62 20.37
N PHE A 152 -13.42 -43.46 19.10
CA PHE A 152 -12.53 -43.74 17.97
C PHE A 152 -11.50 -42.63 17.75
N VAL A 153 -11.87 -41.36 17.93
CA VAL A 153 -10.96 -40.20 17.81
C VAL A 153 -9.86 -40.19 18.90
N LYS A 154 -10.13 -40.73 20.10
CA LYS A 154 -9.10 -40.92 21.14
C LYS A 154 -8.03 -41.94 20.75
N ASN A 155 -8.38 -42.95 19.94
CA ASN A 155 -7.56 -44.13 19.65
C ASN A 155 -7.09 -44.23 18.18
N ASP A 156 -6.96 -43.08 17.50
CA ASP A 156 -6.66 -42.96 16.07
C ASP A 156 -7.84 -43.29 15.14
N ILE A 157 -8.06 -42.41 14.18
CA ILE A 157 -9.04 -42.55 13.10
C ILE A 157 -8.44 -43.47 12.05
N SER A 158 -9.21 -44.46 11.62
CA SER A 158 -8.79 -45.38 10.56
C SER A 158 -8.64 -44.64 9.23
N CYS A 159 -7.63 -45.00 8.44
CA CYS A 159 -7.40 -44.41 7.10
C CYS A 159 -8.65 -44.51 6.21
N ALA A 160 -9.41 -45.60 6.34
CA ALA A 160 -10.64 -45.84 5.59
C ALA A 160 -11.77 -44.86 5.95
N THR A 161 -11.84 -44.37 7.19
CA THR A 161 -12.88 -43.43 7.61
C THR A 161 -12.86 -42.16 6.77
N CYS A 162 -11.69 -41.52 6.63
CA CYS A 162 -11.54 -40.32 5.82
C CYS A 162 -11.60 -40.62 4.31
N HIS A 163 -11.04 -41.75 3.85
CA HIS A 163 -11.09 -42.11 2.43
C HIS A 163 -12.51 -42.43 1.94
N VAL A 164 -13.37 -43.02 2.77
CA VAL A 164 -14.78 -43.26 2.42
C VAL A 164 -15.57 -41.96 2.46
N GLU A 165 -15.40 -41.16 3.52
CA GLU A 165 -16.10 -39.87 3.69
C GLU A 165 -15.77 -38.87 2.56
N HIS A 166 -14.51 -38.85 2.12
CA HIS A 166 -14.03 -37.93 1.10
C HIS A 166 -13.77 -38.59 -0.26
N LYS A 167 -14.22 -39.83 -0.48
CA LYS A 167 -14.05 -40.54 -1.77
C LYS A 167 -12.59 -40.69 -2.24
N GLY A 168 -11.63 -40.80 -1.30
CA GLY A 168 -10.23 -41.06 -1.59
C GLY A 168 -9.58 -39.98 -2.48
N ARG A 169 -8.89 -40.38 -3.56
CA ARG A 169 -8.11 -39.48 -4.44
C ARG A 169 -8.97 -38.50 -5.25
N THR A 170 -10.28 -38.70 -5.35
CA THR A 170 -11.16 -37.78 -6.10
C THR A 170 -11.48 -36.49 -5.34
N SER A 171 -11.16 -36.42 -4.04
CA SER A 171 -11.26 -35.19 -3.25
C SER A 171 -9.93 -34.89 -2.59
N ASP A 172 -9.50 -33.63 -2.65
CA ASP A 172 -8.26 -33.19 -2.01
C ASP A 172 -8.48 -32.95 -0.51
N LEU A 173 -8.09 -33.93 0.32
CA LEU A 173 -8.10 -33.82 1.77
C LEU A 173 -7.22 -32.67 2.30
N LYS A 174 -6.28 -32.17 1.49
CA LYS A 174 -5.40 -31.05 1.87
C LYS A 174 -6.02 -29.69 1.53
N ALA A 175 -7.18 -29.65 0.88
CA ALA A 175 -7.89 -28.41 0.54
C ALA A 175 -8.74 -27.84 1.69
N MET A 176 -8.75 -28.49 2.86
CA MET A 176 -9.46 -28.03 4.06
C MET A 176 -8.46 -27.68 5.17
N THR A 177 -8.67 -26.55 5.82
CA THR A 177 -7.94 -26.18 7.05
C THR A 177 -8.44 -27.01 8.24
N ASP A 178 -7.56 -27.18 9.22
CA ASP A 178 -7.88 -27.83 10.49
C ASP A 178 -9.09 -27.18 11.21
N ALA A 179 -9.26 -25.87 11.04
CA ALA A 179 -10.36 -25.11 11.62
C ALA A 179 -11.70 -25.37 10.91
N GLU A 180 -11.70 -25.58 9.59
CA GLU A 180 -12.90 -25.90 8.80
C GLU A 180 -13.46 -27.27 9.22
N CYS A 181 -12.61 -28.28 9.37
CA CYS A 181 -13.00 -29.60 9.87
C CYS A 181 -13.57 -29.53 11.31
N GLN A 182 -12.84 -28.91 12.24
CA GLN A 182 -13.27 -28.85 13.64
C GLN A 182 -14.57 -28.09 13.84
N SER A 183 -14.92 -27.15 12.96
CA SER A 183 -16.17 -26.40 13.07
C SER A 183 -17.42 -27.27 12.92
N CYS A 184 -17.44 -28.22 11.99
CA CYS A 184 -18.55 -29.15 11.78
C CYS A 184 -18.64 -30.24 12.85
N HIS A 185 -17.51 -30.66 13.43
CA HIS A 185 -17.50 -31.71 14.46
C HIS A 185 -17.65 -31.18 15.90
N THR A 186 -17.29 -29.93 16.15
CA THR A 186 -17.31 -29.36 17.51
C THR A 186 -18.64 -28.70 17.85
N ALA A 187 -19.23 -27.95 16.91
CA ALA A 187 -20.40 -27.13 17.17
C ALA A 187 -21.44 -27.27 16.06
N GLN A 188 -22.27 -28.31 16.17
CA GLN A 188 -23.42 -28.51 15.28
C GLN A 188 -24.65 -27.83 15.87
N PHE A 189 -25.31 -27.00 15.06
CA PHE A 189 -26.59 -26.37 15.37
C PHE A 189 -27.65 -26.80 14.36
N ALA A 190 -28.93 -26.67 14.74
CA ALA A 190 -30.05 -27.14 13.94
C ALA A 190 -30.21 -26.34 12.64
N SER A 191 -30.03 -25.02 12.70
CA SER A 191 -30.08 -24.14 11.53
C SER A 191 -29.45 -22.78 11.80
N PHE A 192 -29.33 -21.94 10.76
CA PHE A 192 -28.84 -20.57 10.94
C PHE A 192 -29.76 -19.72 11.83
N SER A 193 -31.09 -19.82 11.68
CA SER A 193 -32.03 -19.13 12.58
C SER A 193 -32.03 -19.73 14.00
N SER A 194 -31.75 -21.03 14.13
CA SER A 194 -31.80 -21.77 15.39
C SER A 194 -30.46 -22.45 15.72
N GLY A 195 -29.63 -21.72 16.46
CA GLY A 195 -28.42 -22.26 17.11
C GLY A 195 -27.10 -21.66 16.62
N HIS A 196 -27.09 -20.92 15.51
CA HIS A 196 -25.91 -20.13 15.13
C HIS A 196 -25.65 -18.98 16.14
N PRO A 197 -24.40 -18.73 16.57
CA PRO A 197 -24.06 -17.62 17.46
C PRO A 197 -24.27 -16.25 16.80
N GLU A 198 -24.42 -15.19 17.59
CA GLU A 198 -24.42 -13.83 17.05
C GLU A 198 -23.06 -13.47 16.43
N PHE A 199 -23.11 -12.59 15.44
CA PHE A 199 -21.91 -12.01 14.87
C PHE A 199 -21.33 -10.99 15.86
N SER A 200 -20.00 -10.96 16.00
CA SER A 200 -19.33 -9.98 16.84
C SER A 200 -19.06 -8.70 16.04
N ASN A 201 -17.93 -8.62 15.33
CA ASN A 201 -17.56 -7.44 14.53
C ASN A 201 -17.72 -7.69 13.03
N TYR A 202 -18.66 -8.52 12.59
CA TYR A 202 -18.78 -8.84 11.17
C TYR A 202 -19.28 -7.63 10.37
N PRO A 203 -18.70 -7.33 9.18
CA PRO A 203 -17.51 -7.93 8.54
C PRO A 203 -16.18 -7.21 8.86
N TYR A 204 -16.20 -6.21 9.74
CA TYR A 204 -15.09 -5.31 10.05
C TYR A 204 -14.06 -5.93 11.00
N THR A 205 -12.95 -6.39 10.44
CA THR A 205 -11.82 -6.98 11.19
C THR A 205 -10.60 -6.08 11.27
N ARG A 206 -10.58 -5.00 10.48
CA ARG A 206 -9.54 -3.99 10.40
C ARG A 206 -10.10 -2.72 9.75
N ARG A 207 -9.41 -1.59 9.94
CA ARG A 207 -9.75 -0.32 9.28
C ARG A 207 -9.48 -0.42 7.78
N THR A 208 -10.13 0.44 7.00
CA THR A 208 -9.88 0.54 5.56
C THR A 208 -8.50 1.14 5.30
N ARG A 209 -7.98 0.89 4.10
CA ARG A 209 -6.70 1.46 3.65
C ARG A 209 -6.86 2.86 3.05
N ILE A 210 -8.05 3.13 2.52
CA ILE A 210 -8.47 4.44 2.08
C ILE A 210 -9.28 5.08 3.20
N ILE A 211 -8.81 6.25 3.66
CA ILE A 211 -9.39 7.04 4.74
C ILE A 211 -10.53 7.87 4.15
N PHE A 212 -11.73 7.29 4.13
CA PHE A 212 -12.94 7.99 3.74
C PHE A 212 -14.00 7.88 4.84
N ASP A 213 -14.32 9.02 5.46
CA ASP A 213 -15.36 9.11 6.47
C ASP A 213 -16.72 9.34 5.81
N HIS A 214 -17.55 8.29 5.72
CA HIS A 214 -18.86 8.37 5.06
C HIS A 214 -19.78 9.37 5.76
N ASN A 215 -19.74 9.44 7.10
CA ASN A 215 -20.61 10.34 7.86
C ASN A 215 -20.31 11.79 7.52
N ALA A 216 -19.03 12.18 7.59
CA ALA A 216 -18.61 13.54 7.28
C ALA A 216 -18.91 13.91 5.83
N HIS A 217 -18.69 13.00 4.87
CA HIS A 217 -18.96 13.28 3.47
C HIS A 217 -20.45 13.46 3.18
N ILE A 218 -21.28 12.52 3.64
CA ILE A 218 -22.73 12.53 3.37
C ILE A 218 -23.43 13.68 4.10
N SER A 219 -23.09 13.94 5.37
CA SER A 219 -23.81 14.92 6.18
C SER A 219 -23.29 16.36 6.06
N VAL A 220 -22.01 16.55 5.69
CA VAL A 220 -21.38 17.87 5.67
C VAL A 220 -20.83 18.24 4.29
N HIS A 221 -19.94 17.42 3.74
CA HIS A 221 -19.18 17.85 2.57
C HIS A 221 -19.98 17.83 1.25
N PHE A 222 -20.78 16.79 1.00
CA PHE A 222 -21.61 16.69 -0.21
C PHE A 222 -22.71 17.77 -0.25
N PRO A 223 -23.48 18.03 0.83
CA PRO A 223 -24.44 19.14 0.84
C PRO A 223 -23.76 20.50 0.62
N LYS A 224 -22.60 20.73 1.25
CA LYS A 224 -21.83 21.98 1.07
C LYS A 224 -21.32 22.14 -0.36
N ALA A 225 -20.89 21.06 -1.00
CA ALA A 225 -20.47 21.08 -2.40
C ALA A 225 -21.66 21.35 -3.33
N GLY A 226 -22.78 20.67 -3.12
CA GLY A 226 -24.01 20.87 -3.90
C GLY A 226 -24.55 22.30 -3.80
N ALA A 227 -24.48 22.92 -2.61
CA ALA A 227 -24.91 24.31 -2.41
C ALA A 227 -24.10 25.34 -3.21
N LYS A 228 -22.89 25.01 -3.68
CA LYS A 228 -22.09 25.90 -4.53
C LYS A 228 -22.61 25.98 -5.97
N ASN A 229 -23.54 25.09 -6.38
CA ASN A 229 -24.12 25.02 -7.73
C ASN A 229 -23.07 25.06 -8.86
N ASP A 230 -21.90 24.47 -8.63
CA ASP A 230 -20.84 24.38 -9.63
C ASP A 230 -21.18 23.24 -10.61
N PRO A 231 -21.42 23.52 -11.91
CA PRO A 231 -21.76 22.49 -12.89
C PRO A 231 -20.63 21.46 -13.09
N ALA A 232 -19.39 21.77 -12.71
CA ALA A 232 -18.27 20.83 -12.76
C ALA A 232 -18.23 19.86 -11.56
N ILE A 233 -19.01 20.12 -10.49
CA ILE A 233 -19.00 19.32 -9.26
C ILE A 233 -20.41 18.76 -9.02
N LYS A 234 -20.61 17.48 -9.33
CA LYS A 234 -21.84 16.77 -8.98
C LYS A 234 -21.62 15.86 -7.76
N PRO A 235 -22.23 16.15 -6.60
CA PRO A 235 -22.15 15.26 -5.45
C PRO A 235 -22.79 13.88 -5.76
N PRO A 236 -22.25 12.78 -5.20
CA PRO A 236 -22.85 11.45 -5.32
C PRO A 236 -24.26 11.40 -4.72
N GLU A 237 -25.18 10.71 -5.39
CA GLU A 237 -26.57 10.50 -4.96
C GLU A 237 -26.79 9.08 -4.41
N SER A 238 -25.94 8.13 -4.80
CA SER A 238 -26.04 6.71 -4.43
C SER A 238 -24.68 6.11 -4.06
N CYS A 239 -24.70 5.06 -3.24
CA CYS A 239 -23.50 4.27 -2.94
C CYS A 239 -22.83 3.72 -4.23
N ALA A 240 -23.64 3.43 -5.26
CA ALA A 240 -23.18 2.89 -6.54
C ALA A 240 -22.44 3.92 -7.41
N ASP A 241 -22.48 5.21 -7.06
CA ASP A 241 -21.71 6.24 -7.76
C ASP A 241 -20.22 6.08 -7.46
N CYS A 242 -19.88 5.63 -6.25
CA CYS A 242 -18.50 5.37 -5.82
C CYS A 242 -18.13 3.88 -5.81
N HIS A 243 -19.09 2.98 -5.61
CA HIS A 243 -18.85 1.54 -5.47
C HIS A 243 -19.32 0.74 -6.69
N GLU A 244 -18.60 -0.33 -6.99
CA GLU A 244 -18.95 -1.28 -8.05
C GLU A 244 -18.70 -2.73 -7.62
N LEU A 245 -19.18 -3.70 -8.38
CA LEU A 245 -18.88 -5.11 -8.12
C LEU A 245 -17.40 -5.38 -8.38
N GLY A 246 -16.71 -5.95 -7.39
CA GLY A 246 -15.34 -6.42 -7.60
C GLY A 246 -15.26 -7.63 -8.54
N PRO A 247 -14.05 -8.06 -8.94
CA PRO A 247 -13.84 -9.07 -9.99
C PRO A 247 -14.55 -10.41 -9.76
N ASN A 248 -14.65 -10.84 -8.50
CA ASN A 248 -15.31 -12.10 -8.14
C ASN A 248 -16.81 -11.91 -7.82
N ARG A 249 -17.38 -10.72 -8.06
CA ARG A 249 -18.77 -10.29 -7.77
C ARG A 249 -19.21 -10.46 -6.31
N ARG A 250 -18.27 -10.79 -5.44
CA ARG A 250 -18.49 -11.10 -4.01
C ARG A 250 -18.28 -9.91 -3.11
N LEU A 251 -17.23 -9.13 -3.36
CA LEU A 251 -16.91 -7.92 -2.61
C LEU A 251 -17.20 -6.68 -3.46
N MET A 252 -17.57 -5.60 -2.80
CA MET A 252 -17.66 -4.29 -3.43
C MET A 252 -16.25 -3.72 -3.60
N ALA A 253 -15.96 -3.23 -4.79
CA ALA A 253 -14.80 -2.42 -5.10
C ALA A 253 -15.18 -0.93 -5.04
N THR A 254 -14.18 -0.07 -4.94
CA THR A 254 -14.30 1.37 -5.16
C THR A 254 -13.85 1.66 -6.58
N LYS A 255 -14.60 2.49 -7.31
CA LYS A 255 -14.18 3.01 -8.61
C LYS A 255 -12.89 3.83 -8.50
N SER A 256 -12.31 4.23 -9.63
CA SER A 256 -11.03 4.94 -9.64
C SER A 256 -11.14 6.33 -8.99
N PHE A 257 -9.99 6.89 -8.61
CA PHE A 257 -9.89 8.26 -8.11
C PHE A 257 -10.50 9.27 -9.10
N ASP A 258 -10.23 9.09 -10.39
CA ASP A 258 -10.71 9.99 -11.44
C ASP A 258 -12.24 10.01 -11.53
N GLN A 259 -12.88 8.90 -11.21
CA GLN A 259 -14.34 8.75 -11.25
C GLN A 259 -15.04 9.21 -9.96
N THR A 260 -14.33 9.32 -8.84
CA THR A 260 -14.96 9.45 -7.51
C THR A 260 -14.47 10.61 -6.67
N CYS A 261 -13.20 11.00 -6.79
CA CYS A 261 -12.57 11.97 -5.89
C CYS A 261 -12.06 13.21 -6.64
N SER A 262 -11.62 13.05 -7.89
CA SER A 262 -10.88 14.08 -8.65
C SER A 262 -11.61 15.42 -8.72
N ALA A 263 -12.92 15.40 -8.99
CA ALA A 263 -13.75 16.60 -9.15
C ALA A 263 -13.70 17.55 -7.94
N CYS A 264 -13.46 17.03 -6.74
CA CYS A 264 -13.39 17.83 -5.51
C CYS A 264 -11.98 17.93 -4.91
N HIS A 265 -11.12 16.92 -5.09
CA HIS A 265 -9.86 16.80 -4.34
C HIS A 265 -8.59 17.00 -5.18
N VAL A 266 -8.67 17.06 -6.51
CA VAL A 266 -7.45 17.18 -7.35
C VAL A 266 -6.64 18.43 -7.02
N ASN A 267 -7.30 19.56 -6.76
CA ASN A 267 -6.64 20.83 -6.44
C ASN A 267 -5.92 20.82 -5.08
N GLN A 268 -6.37 19.97 -4.15
CA GLN A 268 -5.70 19.77 -2.86
C GLN A 268 -4.43 18.94 -3.01
N ILE A 269 -4.41 18.02 -3.97
CA ILE A 269 -3.25 17.18 -4.29
C ILE A 269 -2.21 17.99 -5.07
N THR A 270 -2.64 18.75 -6.08
CA THR A 270 -1.73 19.61 -6.87
C THR A 270 -1.30 20.85 -6.11
N GLY A 271 -2.00 21.26 -5.05
CA GLY A 271 -1.67 22.47 -4.27
C GLY A 271 -2.21 23.76 -4.89
N ALA A 272 -3.08 23.67 -5.89
CA ALA A 272 -3.77 24.82 -6.46
C ALA A 272 -4.64 25.57 -5.42
N GLU A 273 -5.14 24.86 -4.40
CA GLU A 273 -5.91 25.43 -3.27
C GLU A 273 -5.03 25.93 -2.11
N ARG A 274 -3.70 25.85 -2.21
CA ARG A 274 -2.80 26.23 -1.12
C ARG A 274 -2.78 27.75 -0.96
N ALA A 275 -3.18 28.23 0.22
CA ALA A 275 -3.26 29.65 0.53
C ALA A 275 -1.93 30.29 0.96
N SER A 276 -1.00 29.50 1.53
CA SER A 276 0.28 30.01 2.04
C SER A 276 1.43 29.01 1.91
N GLY A 277 2.65 29.55 1.82
CA GLY A 277 3.88 28.80 1.56
C GLY A 277 4.00 28.36 0.09
N PRO A 278 5.14 27.77 -0.29
CA PRO A 278 5.35 27.29 -1.65
C PRO A 278 4.34 26.17 -1.99
N ARG A 279 3.88 26.16 -3.24
CA ARG A 279 3.00 25.11 -3.77
C ARG A 279 3.76 23.82 -4.09
N GLY A 280 5.08 23.87 -4.18
CA GLY A 280 5.98 22.74 -4.32
C GLY A 280 6.55 22.24 -2.99
N VAL A 281 7.08 21.03 -3.00
CA VAL A 281 7.87 20.44 -1.92
C VAL A 281 9.33 20.88 -2.06
N PRO A 282 9.90 21.60 -1.08
CA PRO A 282 11.34 21.90 -1.08
C PRO A 282 12.14 20.61 -0.97
N PHE A 283 13.00 20.36 -1.95
CA PHE A 283 13.83 19.16 -1.99
C PHE A 283 15.28 19.48 -1.65
N LEU A 284 15.87 20.46 -2.34
CA LEU A 284 17.23 20.95 -2.08
C LEU A 284 17.16 22.47 -1.92
N THR A 285 17.91 23.00 -0.97
CA THR A 285 18.03 24.43 -0.69
C THR A 285 19.49 24.77 -0.46
N ILE A 286 19.87 26.03 -0.68
CA ILE A 286 21.12 26.56 -0.15
C ILE A 286 20.76 27.21 1.19
N PRO A 287 21.16 26.66 2.34
CA PRO A 287 20.75 27.25 3.60
C PRO A 287 21.33 28.66 3.77
N GLY A 288 20.57 29.53 4.43
CA GLY A 288 21.10 30.82 4.84
C GLY A 288 22.21 30.67 5.88
N LEU A 289 23.29 31.44 5.73
CA LEU A 289 24.43 31.46 6.63
C LEU A 289 24.82 32.91 6.92
N ASP A 290 25.31 33.18 8.13
CA ASP A 290 25.98 34.43 8.50
C ASP A 290 27.36 34.51 7.82
N VAL A 291 27.34 34.88 6.53
CA VAL A 291 28.55 34.97 5.70
C VAL A 291 29.51 36.03 6.21
N GLU A 292 29.00 37.10 6.83
CA GLU A 292 29.80 38.19 7.41
C GLU A 292 30.67 37.67 8.56
N THR A 293 30.07 37.03 9.57
CA THR A 293 30.83 36.44 10.68
C THR A 293 31.82 35.38 10.20
N LEU A 294 31.44 34.53 9.23
CA LEU A 294 32.35 33.51 8.69
C LEU A 294 33.53 34.13 7.93
N ARG A 295 33.31 35.25 7.24
CA ARG A 295 34.36 36.00 6.54
C ARG A 295 35.33 36.65 7.53
N ASP A 296 34.82 37.29 8.58
CA ASP A 296 35.63 37.93 9.62
C ASP A 296 36.48 36.91 10.38
N ARG A 297 35.91 35.74 10.65
CA ARG A 297 36.62 34.61 11.26
C ARG A 297 37.51 33.83 10.28
N LYS A 298 37.59 34.25 9.00
CA LYS A 298 38.41 33.65 7.93
C LYS A 298 38.14 32.16 7.71
N ILE A 299 36.88 31.75 7.81
CA ILE A 299 36.44 30.37 7.58
C ILE A 299 36.42 30.10 6.07
N ALA A 300 36.91 28.92 5.67
CA ALA A 300 37.18 28.60 4.27
C ALA A 300 36.03 27.82 3.63
N ILE A 301 34.84 28.44 3.55
CA ILE A 301 33.66 27.83 2.90
C ILE A 301 33.54 28.14 1.41
N GLY A 302 34.42 28.98 0.83
CA GLY A 302 34.32 29.50 -0.53
C GLY A 302 33.12 30.43 -0.77
N GLU A 303 32.73 30.60 -2.03
CA GLU A 303 31.59 31.42 -2.44
C GLU A 303 30.27 30.90 -1.85
N TRP A 304 29.46 31.78 -1.27
CA TRP A 304 28.16 31.44 -0.71
C TRP A 304 27.16 32.58 -0.98
N PRO A 305 25.91 32.29 -1.39
CA PRO A 305 24.92 33.34 -1.63
C PRO A 305 24.47 33.98 -0.31
N GLU A 306 24.73 35.28 -0.16
CA GLU A 306 24.40 36.06 1.04
C GLU A 306 22.88 36.27 1.22
N ASP A 307 22.13 36.40 0.12
CA ASP A 307 20.67 36.65 0.17
C ASP A 307 19.83 35.39 0.48
N SER A 308 20.46 34.25 0.77
CA SER A 308 19.70 33.05 1.08
C SER A 308 19.24 33.05 2.53
N GLU A 309 17.94 32.84 2.74
CA GLU A 309 17.33 32.63 4.06
C GLU A 309 16.71 31.23 4.18
N ALA A 310 16.99 30.34 3.23
CA ALA A 310 16.34 29.04 3.20
C ALA A 310 16.81 28.13 4.36
N GLU A 311 15.95 27.25 4.83
CA GLU A 311 16.31 26.21 5.79
C GLU A 311 16.76 24.92 5.09
N LEU A 312 17.53 24.08 5.80
CA LEU A 312 17.83 22.72 5.33
C LEU A 312 16.55 21.89 5.20
N THR A 313 16.36 21.29 4.04
CA THR A 313 15.20 20.40 3.85
C THR A 313 15.39 19.06 4.59
N PRO A 314 14.30 18.38 4.97
CA PRO A 314 14.38 17.01 5.49
C PRO A 314 15.08 16.03 4.54
N PHE A 315 15.00 16.27 3.23
CA PHE A 315 15.69 15.46 2.22
C PHE A 315 17.19 15.65 2.28
N MET A 316 17.66 16.90 2.39
CA MET A 316 19.08 17.21 2.55
C MET A 316 19.64 16.62 3.83
N VAL A 317 18.95 16.82 4.97
CA VAL A 317 19.35 16.21 6.25
C VAL A 317 19.54 14.71 6.09
N MET A 318 18.60 14.02 5.44
CA MET A 318 18.70 12.58 5.19
C MET A 318 19.90 12.20 4.30
N LEU A 319 20.12 12.94 3.20
CA LEU A 319 21.17 12.64 2.21
C LEU A 319 22.58 12.96 2.74
N LEU A 320 22.72 14.04 3.50
CA LEU A 320 23.97 14.46 4.12
C LEU A 320 24.33 13.55 5.31
N SER A 321 23.33 13.08 6.07
CA SER A 321 23.50 12.11 7.17
C SER A 321 23.99 10.72 6.74
N ALA A 322 24.20 10.49 5.44
CA ALA A 322 24.96 9.32 4.96
C ALA A 322 26.42 9.38 5.41
N ASP A 323 26.95 10.59 5.66
CA ASP A 323 28.22 10.80 6.36
C ASP A 323 27.99 10.77 7.88
N PRO A 324 28.69 9.91 8.64
CA PRO A 324 28.58 9.89 10.10
C PRO A 324 28.90 11.22 10.77
N SER A 325 29.91 11.95 10.28
CA SER A 325 30.36 13.22 10.87
C SER A 325 29.27 14.30 10.81
N PHE A 326 28.46 14.28 9.77
CA PHE A 326 27.38 15.23 9.57
C PHE A 326 26.27 15.10 10.63
N LYS A 327 26.03 13.90 11.16
CA LYS A 327 25.02 13.71 12.23
C LYS A 327 25.46 14.37 13.52
N ASP A 328 26.74 14.28 13.83
CA ASP A 328 27.31 14.88 15.03
C ASP A 328 27.32 16.41 14.91
N ASP A 329 27.60 16.93 13.71
CA ASP A 329 27.52 18.36 13.39
C ASP A 329 26.10 18.91 13.55
N LEU A 330 25.09 18.23 13.01
CA LEU A 330 23.69 18.63 13.21
C LEU A 330 23.26 18.57 14.69
N ALA A 331 23.75 17.58 15.44
CA ALA A 331 23.45 17.48 16.87
C ALA A 331 24.11 18.61 17.67
N LEU A 332 25.33 19.02 17.29
CA LEU A 332 26.05 20.14 17.89
C LEU A 332 25.35 21.47 17.59
N LEU A 333 24.95 21.70 16.34
CA LEU A 333 24.26 22.92 15.91
C LEU A 333 22.83 23.00 16.48
N GLY A 334 22.17 21.87 16.74
CA GLY A 334 20.88 21.84 17.41
C GLY A 334 19.82 22.74 16.76
N THR A 335 19.33 23.73 17.49
CA THR A 335 18.34 24.74 17.00
C THR A 335 18.97 26.11 16.77
N ARG A 336 20.29 26.17 16.57
CA ARG A 336 21.03 27.40 16.32
C ARG A 336 20.51 28.09 15.07
N ASP A 337 20.38 29.42 15.13
CA ASP A 337 20.13 30.23 13.95
C ASP A 337 21.43 30.33 13.14
N LEU A 338 21.41 29.83 11.90
CA LEU A 338 22.57 29.86 11.03
C LEU A 338 22.77 31.24 10.38
N LEU A 339 21.78 32.11 10.43
CA LEU A 339 21.85 33.50 9.97
C LEU A 339 22.50 34.43 10.99
N ASP A 340 22.75 33.97 12.23
CA ASP A 340 23.47 34.70 13.27
C ASP A 340 24.49 33.79 13.99
N LEU A 341 25.76 33.92 13.60
CA LEU A 341 26.86 33.14 14.14
C LEU A 341 27.77 33.97 15.04
N THR A 342 27.35 35.18 15.42
CA THR A 342 28.18 36.14 16.17
C THR A 342 28.68 35.56 17.50
N ASP A 343 27.81 34.91 18.28
CA ASP A 343 28.12 34.24 19.55
C ASP A 343 28.45 32.74 19.41
N ALA A 344 28.61 32.21 18.18
CA ALA A 344 28.94 30.80 17.97
C ALA A 344 30.36 30.46 18.44
N SER A 345 30.49 29.31 19.09
CA SER A 345 31.76 28.73 19.52
C SER A 345 32.59 28.22 18.33
N ASP A 346 33.90 28.05 18.51
CA ASP A 346 34.78 27.53 17.45
C ASP A 346 34.36 26.12 16.97
N ALA A 347 33.79 25.31 17.86
CA ALA A 347 33.28 23.99 17.51
C ALA A 347 32.02 24.08 16.61
N GLU A 348 31.12 25.02 16.90
CA GLU A 348 29.93 25.29 16.08
C GLU A 348 30.33 25.87 14.73
N ILE A 349 31.26 26.82 14.68
CA ILE A 349 31.78 27.38 13.43
C ILE A 349 32.42 26.29 12.55
N ALA A 350 33.20 25.38 13.13
CA ALA A 350 33.77 24.26 12.39
C ALA A 350 32.69 23.29 11.87
N ALA A 351 31.59 23.10 12.61
CA ALA A 351 30.45 22.33 12.14
C ALA A 351 29.70 23.04 11.00
N VAL A 352 29.55 24.37 11.04
CA VAL A 352 29.01 25.17 9.94
C VAL A 352 29.89 25.06 8.69
N GLU A 353 31.22 25.10 8.84
CA GLU A 353 32.15 24.90 7.71
C GLU A 353 31.94 23.54 7.03
N ARG A 354 31.86 22.47 7.83
CA ARG A 354 31.59 21.12 7.31
C ARG A 354 30.20 21.00 6.68
N LEU A 355 29.18 21.64 7.28
CA LEU A 355 27.84 21.71 6.70
C LEU A 355 27.86 22.40 5.33
N ALA A 356 28.52 23.55 5.20
CA ALA A 356 28.61 24.29 3.94
C ALA A 356 29.26 23.43 2.84
N TRP A 357 30.38 22.78 3.15
CA TRP A 357 31.03 21.85 2.20
C TRP A 357 30.20 20.60 1.89
N GLY A 358 29.43 20.10 2.86
CA GLY A 358 28.47 19.03 2.66
C GLY A 358 27.39 19.41 1.66
N VAL A 359 26.80 20.60 1.81
CA VAL A 359 25.79 21.15 0.88
C VAL A 359 26.38 21.36 -0.52
N LYS A 360 27.58 21.96 -0.61
CA LYS A 360 28.31 22.14 -1.87
C LYS A 360 28.55 20.81 -2.58
N SER A 361 29.03 19.81 -1.84
CA SER A 361 29.27 18.47 -2.37
C SER A 361 27.98 17.84 -2.86
N LEU A 362 26.89 17.94 -2.09
CA LEU A 362 25.59 17.40 -2.49
C LEU A 362 25.06 18.06 -3.77
N LEU A 363 25.09 19.39 -3.86
CA LEU A 363 24.65 20.09 -5.08
C LEU A 363 25.53 19.73 -6.28
N PHE A 364 26.86 19.67 -6.08
CA PHE A 364 27.79 19.29 -7.13
C PHE A 364 27.51 17.88 -7.64
N GLU A 365 27.47 16.88 -6.74
CA GLU A 365 27.16 15.47 -7.03
C GLU A 365 25.82 15.31 -7.75
N MET A 366 24.79 16.06 -7.35
CA MET A 366 23.48 16.00 -8.00
C MET A 366 23.45 16.66 -9.39
N SER A 367 24.35 17.60 -9.64
CA SER A 367 24.46 18.30 -10.93
C SER A 367 25.31 17.55 -11.97
N THR A 368 26.16 16.59 -11.56
CA THR A 368 27.02 15.85 -12.47
C THR A 368 26.28 14.75 -13.26
N GLU A 369 26.96 14.11 -14.22
CA GLU A 369 26.39 13.03 -15.05
C GLU A 369 26.28 11.69 -14.33
N ASP A 370 27.05 11.51 -13.25
CA ASP A 370 27.16 10.22 -12.58
C ASP A 370 26.32 10.18 -11.29
N PRO A 371 25.16 9.50 -11.29
CA PRO A 371 24.34 9.36 -10.11
C PRO A 371 24.88 8.36 -9.09
N ALA A 372 26.06 7.75 -9.31
CA ALA A 372 26.63 6.73 -8.43
C ALA A 372 26.74 7.22 -6.98
N ARG A 373 27.22 8.44 -6.75
CA ARG A 373 27.40 8.97 -5.39
C ARG A 373 26.08 9.20 -4.67
N LEU A 374 25.08 9.72 -5.39
CA LEU A 374 23.73 9.85 -4.85
C LEU A 374 23.10 8.48 -4.53
N LYS A 375 23.31 7.50 -5.42
CA LYS A 375 22.88 6.11 -5.19
C LYS A 375 23.56 5.52 -3.95
N GLU A 376 24.85 5.77 -3.73
CA GLU A 376 25.58 5.38 -2.53
C GLU A 376 24.95 5.99 -1.27
N ARG A 377 24.70 7.31 -1.24
CA ARG A 377 24.04 7.99 -0.11
C ARG A 377 22.67 7.37 0.21
N LEU A 378 21.85 7.15 -0.81
CA LEU A 378 20.54 6.50 -0.67
C LEU A 378 20.65 5.02 -0.26
N THR A 379 21.73 4.34 -0.62
CA THR A 379 21.97 2.95 -0.21
C THR A 379 22.49 2.88 1.23
N ALA A 380 23.34 3.82 1.66
CA ALA A 380 23.82 3.92 3.04
C ALA A 380 22.68 4.28 4.01
N ALA A 381 21.75 5.14 3.58
CA ALA A 381 20.54 5.45 4.35
C ALA A 381 19.53 4.30 4.37
N LYS A 382 19.69 3.28 3.52
CA LYS A 382 18.78 2.15 3.39
C LYS A 382 19.20 1.02 4.33
N GLY A 383 18.29 0.63 5.25
CA GLY A 383 18.39 -0.65 5.96
C GLY A 383 18.13 -1.85 5.01
N SER A 384 18.19 -3.08 5.52
CA SER A 384 17.96 -4.30 4.72
C SER A 384 16.60 -4.32 4.01
N GLY A 385 16.60 -4.50 2.67
CA GLY A 385 15.41 -4.66 1.81
C GLY A 385 15.64 -4.25 0.35
N ASP A 386 14.72 -4.53 -0.58
CA ASP A 386 14.80 -4.06 -1.98
C ASP A 386 13.94 -2.79 -2.17
N ILE A 387 14.61 -1.64 -2.24
CA ILE A 387 14.00 -0.37 -2.63
C ILE A 387 14.60 0.03 -3.98
N PRO A 388 13.80 0.26 -5.02
CA PRO A 388 14.30 0.63 -6.34
C PRO A 388 14.77 2.10 -6.34
N ILE A 389 15.98 2.34 -5.83
CA ILE A 389 16.62 3.65 -5.73
C ILE A 389 16.69 4.35 -7.10
N SER A 390 16.83 3.58 -8.19
CA SER A 390 16.82 4.12 -9.56
C SER A 390 15.57 4.95 -9.87
N ARG A 391 14.40 4.63 -9.29
CA ARG A 391 13.18 5.43 -9.47
C ARG A 391 13.23 6.79 -8.79
N LEU A 392 13.97 6.92 -7.69
CA LEU A 392 14.16 8.19 -6.98
C LEU A 392 15.09 9.11 -7.78
N ILE A 393 16.17 8.53 -8.32
CA ILE A 393 17.19 9.26 -9.08
C ILE A 393 16.64 9.68 -10.45
N ALA A 394 15.93 8.79 -11.15
CA ALA A 394 15.37 9.07 -12.48
C ALA A 394 14.36 10.23 -12.51
N ALA A 395 13.86 10.66 -11.35
CA ALA A 395 12.93 11.77 -11.25
C ALA A 395 13.64 13.13 -11.03
N LEU A 396 14.97 13.18 -10.92
CA LEU A 396 15.70 14.42 -10.63
C LEU A 396 15.90 15.29 -11.89
N PRO A 397 15.77 16.63 -11.77
CA PRO A 397 15.76 17.54 -12.90
C PRO A 397 17.16 18.07 -13.23
N ARG A 398 17.87 17.42 -14.15
CA ARG A 398 19.26 17.79 -14.50
C ARG A 398 19.42 19.27 -14.84
N ASP A 399 18.60 19.79 -15.73
CA ASP A 399 18.72 21.19 -16.19
C ASP A 399 18.43 22.20 -15.08
N VAL A 400 17.51 21.87 -14.18
CA VAL A 400 17.17 22.71 -13.02
C VAL A 400 18.33 22.72 -12.03
N LEU A 401 18.97 21.57 -11.79
CA LEU A 401 20.15 21.46 -10.92
C LEU A 401 21.36 22.19 -11.51
N MET A 402 21.60 22.05 -12.82
CA MET A 402 22.68 22.77 -13.51
C MET A 402 22.46 24.28 -13.52
N GLY A 403 21.21 24.72 -13.76
CA GLY A 403 20.84 26.12 -13.67
C GLY A 403 21.02 26.67 -12.24
N ALA A 404 20.60 25.92 -11.22
CA ALA A 404 20.81 26.28 -9.81
C ALA A 404 22.29 26.44 -9.48
N ARG A 405 23.14 25.47 -9.87
CA ARG A 405 24.59 25.57 -9.68
C ARG A 405 25.16 26.81 -10.37
N ARG A 406 24.83 27.03 -11.65
CA ARG A 406 25.33 28.19 -12.42
C ARG A 406 24.94 29.52 -11.77
N ASP A 407 23.70 29.62 -11.30
CA ASP A 407 23.14 30.89 -10.83
C ASP A 407 23.45 31.17 -9.35
N TRP A 408 23.67 30.13 -8.52
CA TRP A 408 23.90 30.28 -7.07
C TRP A 408 25.35 30.04 -6.63
N MET A 409 26.11 29.20 -7.35
CA MET A 409 27.49 28.81 -7.01
C MET A 409 28.30 28.57 -8.29
N PRO A 410 28.58 29.61 -9.10
CA PRO A 410 29.17 29.47 -10.42
C PRO A 410 30.55 28.78 -10.38
N ASN A 411 31.34 29.02 -9.33
CA ASN A 411 32.69 28.48 -9.18
C ASN A 411 32.75 27.09 -8.52
N LEU A 412 31.60 26.48 -8.20
CA LEU A 412 31.50 25.28 -7.35
C LEU A 412 32.42 24.12 -7.76
N ALA A 413 32.58 23.84 -9.06
CA ALA A 413 33.45 22.74 -9.51
C ALA A 413 34.92 22.96 -9.15
N GLN A 414 35.41 24.19 -9.34
CA GLN A 414 36.79 24.55 -9.02
C GLN A 414 36.99 24.51 -7.51
N GLU A 415 36.05 25.06 -6.74
CA GLU A 415 36.12 25.05 -5.28
C GLU A 415 36.12 23.65 -4.69
N ILE A 416 35.30 22.73 -5.22
CA ILE A 416 35.29 21.32 -4.83
C ILE A 416 36.65 20.67 -5.13
N ALA A 417 37.25 20.93 -6.29
CA ALA A 417 38.56 20.41 -6.64
C ALA A 417 39.67 20.98 -5.74
N ASP A 418 39.61 22.27 -5.41
CA ASP A 418 40.55 22.96 -4.53
C ASP A 418 40.47 22.42 -3.10
N HIS A 419 39.26 22.28 -2.57
CA HIS A 419 39.00 21.70 -1.25
C HIS A 419 39.45 20.24 -1.17
N ALA A 420 39.17 19.42 -2.20
CA ALA A 420 39.64 18.03 -2.27
C ALA A 420 41.17 17.93 -2.32
N ALA A 421 41.86 18.95 -2.87
CA ALA A 421 43.32 19.06 -2.85
C ALA A 421 43.88 19.65 -1.53
N GLY A 422 43.04 19.87 -0.52
CA GLY A 422 43.42 20.44 0.78
C GLY A 422 43.72 21.94 0.75
N ARG A 423 43.35 22.65 -0.31
CA ARG A 423 43.50 24.11 -0.38
C ARG A 423 42.37 24.80 0.39
N ARG A 424 42.71 25.88 1.10
CA ARG A 424 41.72 26.74 1.78
C ARG A 424 41.06 27.66 0.77
N VAL A 425 39.78 27.46 0.52
CA VAL A 425 38.97 28.32 -0.37
C VAL A 425 38.27 29.37 0.50
N LEU A 426 38.81 30.59 0.57
CA LEU A 426 38.22 31.66 1.36
C LEU A 426 36.99 32.24 0.67
N ILE A 427 36.07 32.80 1.46
CA ILE A 427 34.91 33.54 0.95
C ILE A 427 35.43 34.73 0.14
N PRO A 428 34.99 34.92 -1.12
CA PRO A 428 35.36 36.08 -1.91
C PRO A 428 35.00 37.38 -1.17
N VAL A 429 35.91 38.34 -1.17
CA VAL A 429 35.62 39.70 -0.72
C VAL A 429 35.10 40.44 -1.94
N ALA A 430 33.86 40.94 -1.88
CA ALA A 430 33.35 41.83 -2.92
C ALA A 430 34.35 43.00 -3.06
N PRO A 431 34.79 43.35 -4.29
CA PRO A 431 35.63 44.52 -4.46
C PRO A 431 34.89 45.73 -3.89
N ASP A 432 35.55 46.43 -2.98
CA ASP A 432 35.05 47.61 -2.29
C ASP A 432 34.88 48.74 -3.33
N ILE A 433 33.71 48.79 -3.99
CA ILE A 433 33.45 49.68 -5.14
C ILE A 433 33.63 51.15 -4.72
N GLU A 434 33.36 51.50 -3.46
CA GLU A 434 33.59 52.84 -2.91
C GLU A 434 35.09 53.16 -2.74
N LYS A 435 35.93 52.19 -2.37
CA LYS A 435 37.39 52.39 -2.34
C LYS A 435 37.99 52.51 -3.74
N PHE A 436 37.47 51.75 -4.70
CA PHE A 436 37.89 51.87 -6.10
C PHE A 436 37.45 53.22 -6.71
N ALA A 437 36.25 53.69 -6.39
CA ALA A 437 35.76 55.01 -6.81
C ALA A 437 36.57 56.16 -6.17
N ASN A 438 36.92 56.05 -4.88
CA ASN A 438 37.72 57.06 -4.19
C ASN A 438 39.18 57.07 -4.64
N ALA A 439 39.76 55.93 -5.03
CA ALA A 439 41.12 55.86 -5.58
C ALA A 439 41.24 56.45 -7.00
N LEU A 440 40.13 56.58 -7.73
CA LEU A 440 40.06 57.26 -9.02
C LEU A 440 39.74 58.77 -8.90
N ALA A 441 39.40 59.24 -7.70
CA ALA A 441 39.02 60.64 -7.44
C ALA A 441 40.19 61.54 -7.01
N ASP A 442 41.38 60.98 -6.71
CA ASP A 442 42.57 61.74 -6.33
C ASP A 442 43.59 61.84 -7.49
N PRO A 443 43.69 62.99 -8.19
CA PRO A 443 44.77 63.22 -9.14
C PRO A 443 46.07 63.64 -8.40
N PRO A 444 47.27 63.26 -8.89
CA PRO A 444 48.52 63.71 -8.29
C PRO A 444 48.74 65.20 -8.55
N SER A 445 48.88 65.95 -7.46
CA SER A 445 49.24 67.38 -7.44
C SER A 445 50.71 67.59 -7.80
N SER A 446 50.99 68.26 -8.92
CA SER A 446 52.14 69.17 -9.08
C SER A 446 51.95 70.08 -10.32
N ALA A 447 51.93 71.39 -10.07
CA ALA A 447 51.83 72.50 -11.03
C ALA A 447 53.21 72.79 -11.71
N PRO A 448 53.41 73.70 -12.72
CA PRO A 448 52.86 75.07 -12.76
C PRO A 448 52.58 75.78 -14.13
N SER A 449 51.94 76.95 -14.00
CA SER A 449 51.98 78.21 -14.80
C SER A 449 51.08 78.45 -16.03
N SER A 450 50.20 79.46 -15.89
CA SER A 450 49.47 80.26 -16.90
C SER A 450 50.32 81.47 -17.38
N PRO A 451 49.86 82.49 -18.17
CA PRO A 451 48.66 82.74 -19.04
C PRO A 451 49.10 83.40 -20.44
N PRO A 452 48.30 84.14 -21.28
CA PRO A 452 46.95 84.72 -21.09
C PRO A 452 45.94 84.82 -22.28
N ALA A 453 44.66 84.86 -21.85
CA ALA A 453 43.56 85.82 -22.09
C ALA A 453 42.67 85.84 -23.36
N LYS A 454 41.40 86.21 -23.06
CA LYS A 454 40.36 86.97 -23.81
C LYS A 454 39.25 86.14 -24.47
N ASP A 455 37.93 86.41 -24.35
CA ASP A 455 37.12 87.52 -23.79
C ASP A 455 35.66 87.02 -23.53
N ASP A 456 34.85 87.87 -22.87
CA ASP A 456 33.37 87.95 -22.75
C ASP A 456 32.61 86.91 -21.88
N VAL A 457 32.00 87.18 -20.71
CA VAL A 457 31.37 88.33 -20.00
C VAL A 457 29.88 88.58 -20.34
N LEU A 458 29.07 88.36 -19.28
CA LEU A 458 27.67 88.75 -18.94
C LEU A 458 26.53 87.75 -19.21
N SER A 459 25.54 87.53 -18.34
CA SER A 459 25.29 87.61 -16.87
C SER A 459 23.77 87.66 -16.69
N GLY A 460 23.24 86.96 -15.67
CA GLY A 460 21.95 87.22 -15.01
C GLY A 460 20.71 86.71 -15.77
N GLY A 461 19.76 85.98 -15.17
CA GLY A 461 19.28 85.96 -13.78
C GLY A 461 17.77 86.22 -13.82
N GLY A 462 16.96 85.46 -13.09
CA GLY A 462 15.54 85.76 -12.91
C GLY A 462 14.62 84.54 -12.82
N ASP A 463 14.20 84.24 -11.60
CA ASP A 463 13.14 83.33 -11.23
C ASP A 463 11.77 83.92 -11.63
N ASP A 464 10.77 83.09 -12.00
CA ASP A 464 9.42 83.18 -11.45
C ASP A 464 8.43 82.12 -12.00
N LYS A 465 7.35 81.98 -11.22
CA LYS A 465 6.40 80.88 -11.11
C LYS A 465 5.26 80.88 -12.15
N SER A 466 4.71 79.67 -12.31
CA SER A 466 3.29 79.28 -12.35
C SER A 466 2.34 79.71 -13.49
N ASP A 467 1.48 78.73 -13.80
CA ASP A 467 0.09 78.79 -14.28
C ASP A 467 -0.19 78.60 -15.78
N ILE A 468 -0.87 77.47 -16.07
CA ILE A 468 -2.10 77.31 -16.88
C ILE A 468 -2.69 75.94 -16.45
N LEU A 469 -3.73 75.90 -15.58
CA LEU A 469 -5.17 75.75 -15.89
C LEU A 469 -5.48 74.54 -16.80
N SER A 470 -6.49 73.67 -16.63
CA SER A 470 -7.58 73.51 -15.64
C SER A 470 -8.39 72.27 -16.04
N GLY A 471 -8.96 71.56 -15.05
CA GLY A 471 -10.22 70.79 -15.14
C GLY A 471 -10.17 69.42 -15.86
N GLY A 472 -10.80 68.35 -15.40
CA GLY A 472 -11.71 68.15 -14.27
C GLY A 472 -12.58 66.91 -14.56
N GLY A 473 -12.74 66.05 -13.54
CA GLY A 473 -13.97 65.27 -13.29
C GLY A 473 -14.22 63.96 -14.06
N GLY A 474 -14.25 62.85 -13.31
CA GLY A 474 -15.52 62.17 -13.05
C GLY A 474 -15.88 60.90 -13.83
N ASP A 475 -15.53 59.76 -13.24
CA ASP A 475 -16.25 58.49 -13.10
C ASP A 475 -17.62 58.21 -13.81
N LYS A 476 -17.65 57.04 -14.48
CA LYS A 476 -18.66 55.94 -14.49
C LYS A 476 -20.02 56.12 -15.20
N SER A 477 -20.26 55.28 -16.22
CA SER A 477 -21.25 54.15 -16.26
C SER A 477 -21.84 53.85 -17.66
N GLY A 478 -22.23 52.57 -17.89
CA GLY A 478 -23.12 52.10 -18.98
C GLY A 478 -22.45 51.19 -20.02
N ILE A 479 -22.51 49.85 -19.97
CA ILE A 479 -23.60 48.89 -20.25
C ILE A 479 -24.01 48.76 -21.73
N LEU A 480 -23.57 47.63 -22.29
CA LEU A 480 -24.19 46.67 -23.23
C LEU A 480 -24.50 47.00 -24.71
N SER A 481 -24.01 46.05 -25.53
CA SER A 481 -24.68 45.36 -26.64
C SER A 481 -24.59 45.92 -28.05
N GLY A 482 -24.08 45.06 -28.94
CA GLY A 482 -24.75 44.80 -30.23
C GLY A 482 -23.84 44.70 -31.45
N GLY A 483 -23.50 43.45 -31.83
CA GLY A 483 -23.36 42.91 -33.21
C GLY A 483 -22.42 43.63 -34.20
N ASP A 484 -22.03 43.04 -35.33
CA ASP A 484 -22.11 41.70 -35.87
C ASP A 484 -21.26 41.72 -37.15
N LYS A 485 -20.51 40.65 -37.41
CA LYS A 485 -20.22 40.04 -38.74
C LYS A 485 -19.33 40.76 -39.77
N SER A 486 -18.22 40.11 -40.08
CA SER A 486 -17.94 39.34 -41.32
C SER A 486 -16.47 38.87 -41.27
N GLY A 487 -16.06 37.62 -41.50
CA GLY A 487 -16.64 36.50 -42.22
C GLY A 487 -15.95 36.34 -43.57
N ILE A 488 -15.04 35.36 -43.73
CA ILE A 488 -14.81 34.57 -44.97
C ILE A 488 -14.13 33.22 -44.62
N LEU A 489 -14.95 32.16 -44.68
CA LEU A 489 -14.81 30.79 -45.27
C LEU A 489 -13.57 29.93 -44.88
N SER A 490 -13.66 28.81 -44.12
CA SER A 490 -14.36 27.50 -44.31
C SER A 490 -14.12 26.88 -45.71
N GLY A 491 -13.76 25.61 -45.96
CA GLY A 491 -13.61 24.35 -45.20
C GLY A 491 -13.74 23.16 -46.20
N GLY A 492 -13.25 21.96 -45.84
CA GLY A 492 -13.45 20.66 -46.55
C GLY A 492 -12.23 20.18 -47.36
N ASP A 493 -11.79 18.92 -47.41
CA ASP A 493 -12.32 17.62 -46.99
C ASP A 493 -11.17 16.57 -46.89
N ASN A 494 -11.50 15.43 -46.27
CA ASN A 494 -10.94 14.08 -46.47
C ASN A 494 -9.72 13.53 -45.69
N LYS A 495 -9.95 12.30 -45.21
CA LYS A 495 -9.15 11.33 -44.43
C LYS A 495 -8.27 10.47 -45.39
N PRO A 496 -7.60 9.38 -44.95
CA PRO A 496 -6.36 9.16 -44.16
C PRO A 496 -5.21 8.43 -44.94
N ALA A 497 -3.98 8.33 -44.39
CA ALA A 497 -2.97 7.24 -44.53
C ALA A 497 -1.63 7.67 -43.87
N ILE A 498 -1.06 6.97 -42.89
CA ILE A 498 -0.16 5.78 -42.96
C ILE A 498 1.11 6.02 -43.79
N LEU A 499 2.28 5.80 -43.16
CA LEU A 499 3.52 5.11 -43.60
C LEU A 499 4.68 5.60 -42.66
N SER A 500 5.09 4.91 -41.60
CA SER A 500 5.96 3.69 -41.49
C SER A 500 7.42 3.89 -41.92
N ASP A 501 8.32 3.64 -40.94
CA ASP A 501 9.64 2.98 -40.95
C ASP A 501 10.66 3.18 -42.09
N ASP A 502 11.93 3.43 -41.70
CA ASP A 502 13.15 2.68 -42.08
C ASP A 502 14.39 3.51 -41.62
N LYS A 503 15.13 3.16 -40.57
CA LYS A 503 16.20 2.14 -40.41
C LYS A 503 17.35 2.18 -41.42
N SER A 504 18.55 2.37 -40.85
CA SER A 504 19.86 1.76 -41.21
C SER A 504 20.44 2.17 -42.58
N ASP A 505 21.74 2.36 -42.80
CA ASP A 505 22.91 1.80 -42.13
C ASP A 505 24.19 2.40 -42.77
N ILE A 506 25.33 2.14 -42.13
CA ILE A 506 26.66 1.94 -42.74
C ILE A 506 27.40 3.20 -43.27
N LEU A 507 28.54 3.51 -42.64
CA LEU A 507 29.87 3.37 -43.26
C LEU A 507 30.97 3.43 -42.18
N SER A 508 31.54 2.26 -41.87
CA SER A 508 32.80 2.08 -41.16
C SER A 508 33.94 1.85 -42.17
N GLY A 509 35.09 2.47 -41.90
CA GLY A 509 36.43 1.85 -42.04
C GLY A 509 37.25 2.13 -43.30
N GLY A 510 38.53 2.50 -43.08
CA GLY A 510 39.66 1.98 -43.86
C GLY A 510 40.63 2.97 -44.52
N ASP A 511 41.71 3.27 -43.79
CA ASP A 511 43.13 3.22 -44.17
C ASP A 511 43.85 4.26 -45.09
N ASP A 512 45.03 4.64 -44.55
CA ASP A 512 46.35 4.90 -45.17
C ASP A 512 46.80 6.31 -45.70
N LYS A 513 47.71 6.88 -44.89
CA LYS A 513 49.05 7.47 -45.18
C LYS A 513 49.22 8.64 -46.16
N SER A 514 49.80 9.74 -45.64
CA SER A 514 51.08 10.27 -46.12
C SER A 514 51.72 11.26 -45.14
N ASP A 515 53.01 11.04 -44.88
CA ASP A 515 53.96 11.89 -44.17
C ASP A 515 54.09 13.31 -44.73
N ILE A 516 54.40 14.29 -43.86
CA ILE A 516 55.33 15.39 -44.19
C ILE A 516 55.84 16.08 -42.90
N LEU A 517 57.13 15.88 -42.65
CA LEU A 517 58.09 16.74 -41.92
C LEU A 517 58.22 16.65 -40.38
N SER A 518 59.09 15.73 -39.94
CA SER A 518 60.22 16.01 -39.01
C SER A 518 61.19 17.03 -39.65
N GLY A 519 62.06 17.81 -39.00
CA GLY A 519 62.67 17.88 -37.67
C GLY A 519 63.98 18.70 -37.79
N GLY A 520 64.57 19.16 -36.68
CA GLY A 520 65.89 19.81 -36.59
C GLY A 520 65.85 21.04 -35.67
N ASP A 521 66.15 20.90 -34.38
CA ASP A 521 67.47 20.87 -33.71
C ASP A 521 68.08 22.27 -33.53
N ASP A 522 68.06 22.75 -32.27
CA ASP A 522 69.20 23.43 -31.67
C ASP A 522 69.15 23.30 -30.14
N LYS A 523 70.26 22.81 -29.58
CA LYS A 523 70.53 22.68 -28.15
C LYS A 523 71.27 23.90 -27.64
N SER A 524 70.88 24.39 -26.45
CA SER A 524 71.85 24.85 -25.45
C SER A 524 71.26 24.72 -24.05
N ASP A 525 71.83 23.79 -23.28
CA ASP A 525 71.74 23.72 -21.82
C ASP A 525 72.24 25.01 -21.17
N ILE A 526 71.60 25.45 -20.08
CA ILE A 526 72.33 25.87 -18.86
C ILE A 526 71.46 25.73 -17.61
N LEU A 527 72.08 25.05 -16.66
CA LEU A 527 71.72 24.62 -15.32
C LEU A 527 71.19 25.69 -14.34
N SER A 528 70.30 25.21 -13.44
CA SER A 528 70.33 25.36 -11.97
C SER A 528 69.88 26.65 -11.26
N GLY A 529 69.02 26.45 -10.23
CA GLY A 529 68.77 27.32 -9.07
C GLY A 529 67.78 28.45 -9.34
N ASP A 530 66.77 28.75 -8.53
CA ASP A 530 66.64 28.64 -7.08
C ASP A 530 65.15 28.69 -6.68
N SER A 531 64.92 28.29 -5.45
CA SER A 531 63.69 28.18 -4.68
C SER A 531 63.04 29.54 -4.39
N ASN A 532 61.71 29.53 -4.19
CA ASN A 532 60.86 30.60 -3.63
C ASN A 532 60.50 31.78 -4.56
N ALA A 533 59.37 31.64 -5.25
CA ALA A 533 58.42 32.74 -5.40
C ALA A 533 56.99 32.19 -5.41
N VAL A 534 56.24 32.51 -4.36
CA VAL A 534 54.78 32.37 -4.34
C VAL A 534 54.24 33.39 -5.33
N GLU A 535 53.91 32.97 -6.54
CA GLU A 535 53.13 33.79 -7.48
C GLU A 535 51.66 33.66 -7.12
N THR A 536 51.17 34.67 -6.40
CA THR A 536 49.75 34.93 -6.22
C THR A 536 49.16 35.30 -7.58
N ILE A 537 48.53 34.33 -8.26
CA ILE A 537 47.74 34.60 -9.45
C ILE A 537 46.53 35.43 -9.03
N LYS A 538 46.54 36.72 -9.37
CA LYS A 538 45.34 37.57 -9.35
C LYS A 538 44.40 37.05 -10.43
N VAL A 539 43.34 36.35 -10.00
CA VAL A 539 42.17 36.12 -10.83
C VAL A 539 41.41 37.44 -10.89
N GLU A 540 41.41 38.11 -12.03
CA GLU A 540 40.51 39.25 -12.26
C GLU A 540 39.07 38.76 -12.13
N ALA A 541 38.35 39.32 -11.16
CA ALA A 541 36.95 39.05 -10.93
C ALA A 541 36.15 39.57 -12.13
N VAL A 542 35.73 38.67 -13.01
CA VAL A 542 34.64 38.94 -13.94
C VAL A 542 33.40 39.15 -13.06
N ALA A 543 32.86 40.37 -13.07
CA ALA A 543 31.65 40.70 -12.35
C ALA A 543 30.55 39.67 -12.71
N PRO A 544 29.83 39.10 -11.72
CA PRO A 544 28.73 38.20 -12.01
C PRO A 544 27.76 38.90 -12.96
N PRO A 545 27.27 38.22 -14.02
CA PRO A 545 26.22 38.79 -14.83
C PRO A 545 25.04 39.14 -13.91
N ALA A 546 24.56 40.38 -13.98
CA ALA A 546 23.42 40.84 -13.21
C ALA A 546 22.29 39.80 -13.33
N ARG A 547 21.79 39.33 -12.18
CA ARG A 547 20.75 38.32 -12.08
C ARG A 547 19.50 38.83 -12.79
N VAL A 548 19.28 38.37 -14.02
CA VAL A 548 18.02 38.57 -14.73
C VAL A 548 17.01 37.63 -14.07
N GLU A 549 16.26 38.14 -13.11
CA GLU A 549 15.05 37.48 -12.62
C GLU A 549 14.19 37.14 -13.86
N PRO A 550 13.82 35.86 -14.07
CA PRO A 550 12.99 35.51 -15.20
C PRO A 550 11.68 36.31 -15.13
N GLU A 551 11.28 36.94 -16.22
CA GLU A 551 9.97 37.61 -16.35
C GLU A 551 8.79 36.61 -16.16
N VAL A 552 9.10 35.30 -16.12
CA VAL A 552 8.16 34.20 -15.93
C VAL A 552 8.15 33.74 -14.48
N ASP A 553 6.99 33.86 -13.81
CA ASP A 553 6.70 33.26 -12.52
C ASP A 553 6.88 31.72 -12.58
N ALA A 554 7.97 31.23 -11.99
CA ALA A 554 8.36 29.82 -12.01
C ALA A 554 7.34 28.90 -11.33
N GLU A 555 6.65 29.36 -10.28
CA GLU A 555 5.63 28.58 -9.59
C GLU A 555 4.34 28.47 -10.43
N LYS A 556 3.97 29.55 -11.13
CA LYS A 556 2.87 29.53 -12.10
C LYS A 556 3.19 28.64 -13.30
N PHE A 557 4.42 28.65 -13.78
CA PHE A 557 4.89 27.76 -14.84
C PHE A 557 4.80 26.29 -14.43
N ALA A 558 5.22 25.96 -13.20
CA ALA A 558 5.20 24.61 -12.65
C ALA A 558 3.79 24.13 -12.19
N ARG A 559 2.70 24.87 -12.46
CA ARG A 559 1.34 24.54 -11.99
C ARG A 559 0.82 23.17 -12.47
N LEU A 560 1.36 22.65 -13.58
CA LEU A 560 1.02 21.31 -14.08
C LEU A 560 1.97 20.22 -13.58
N GLY A 561 2.87 20.56 -12.65
CA GLY A 561 3.85 19.69 -12.06
C GLY A 561 5.25 19.89 -12.63
N GLY A 562 6.23 19.26 -11.98
CA GLY A 562 7.63 19.31 -12.34
C GLY A 562 8.48 20.11 -11.35
N TRP A 563 9.71 20.36 -11.74
CA TRP A 563 10.71 20.98 -10.88
C TRP A 563 10.93 22.45 -11.23
N TYR A 564 11.10 23.27 -10.21
CA TYR A 564 11.34 24.70 -10.39
C TYR A 564 12.27 25.23 -9.30
N ARG A 565 12.82 26.42 -9.57
CA ARG A 565 13.69 27.15 -8.64
C ARG A 565 12.95 28.35 -8.10
N ARG A 566 13.15 28.64 -6.83
CA ARG A 566 12.63 29.84 -6.15
C ARG A 566 13.36 30.01 -4.84
N ASP A 567 13.76 31.25 -4.51
CA ASP A 567 14.33 31.63 -3.21
C ASP A 567 15.45 30.68 -2.74
N TYR A 568 16.44 30.42 -3.60
CA TYR A 568 17.56 29.49 -3.39
C TYR A 568 17.16 28.03 -3.09
N GLY A 569 15.91 27.67 -3.39
CA GLY A 569 15.36 26.32 -3.30
C GLY A 569 15.07 25.70 -4.67
N ILE A 570 15.24 24.39 -4.75
CA ILE A 570 14.76 23.51 -5.82
C ILE A 570 13.55 22.77 -5.27
N LEU A 571 12.39 23.06 -5.83
CA LEU A 571 11.10 22.57 -5.37
C LEU A 571 10.46 21.66 -6.41
N PHE A 572 9.71 20.67 -5.94
CA PHE A 572 8.92 19.77 -6.76
C PHE A 572 7.43 20.05 -6.63
N HIS A 573 6.78 20.41 -7.73
CA HIS A 573 5.33 20.53 -7.83
C HIS A 573 4.71 19.18 -8.27
N PRO A 574 3.73 18.61 -7.53
CA PRO A 574 3.12 17.34 -7.91
C PRO A 574 2.33 17.44 -9.21
N THR A 575 2.45 16.43 -10.07
CA THR A 575 1.70 16.37 -11.34
C THR A 575 0.23 15.98 -11.17
N GLY A 576 -0.13 15.31 -10.06
CA GLY A 576 -1.49 14.86 -9.79
C GLY A 576 -1.55 13.69 -8.80
N HIS A 577 -2.67 12.97 -8.81
CA HIS A 577 -2.81 11.74 -8.03
C HIS A 577 -1.90 10.64 -8.59
N VAL A 578 -1.28 9.85 -7.71
CA VAL A 578 -0.26 8.83 -8.08
C VAL A 578 1.01 9.44 -8.72
N ASP A 579 1.38 10.65 -8.30
CA ASP A 579 2.66 11.26 -8.69
C ASP A 579 3.84 10.33 -8.33
N ARG A 580 4.65 9.98 -9.34
CA ARG A 580 5.70 8.97 -9.20
C ARG A 580 6.79 9.40 -8.23
N PHE A 581 7.14 10.67 -8.18
CA PHE A 581 8.17 11.19 -7.29
C PHE A 581 7.68 11.06 -5.84
N LEU A 582 6.52 11.63 -5.52
CA LEU A 582 6.00 11.60 -4.15
C LEU A 582 5.73 10.18 -3.64
N VAL A 583 5.13 9.32 -4.47
CA VAL A 583 4.86 7.92 -4.09
C VAL A 583 6.17 7.17 -3.81
N SER A 584 7.17 7.33 -4.67
CA SER A 584 8.47 6.65 -4.50
C SER A 584 9.19 7.15 -3.24
N TRP A 585 9.17 8.46 -2.98
CA TRP A 585 9.79 9.05 -1.80
C TRP A 585 9.06 8.68 -0.50
N LEU A 586 7.72 8.65 -0.50
CA LEU A 586 6.94 8.18 0.65
C LEU A 586 7.22 6.70 0.97
N ASP A 587 7.30 5.84 -0.05
CA ASP A 587 7.64 4.43 0.14
C ASP A 587 9.08 4.24 0.64
N TYR A 588 10.04 4.98 0.08
CA TYR A 588 11.44 4.93 0.51
C TYR A 588 11.61 5.45 1.94
N ALA A 589 11.08 6.64 2.22
CA ALA A 589 11.18 7.28 3.52
C ALA A 589 10.45 6.47 4.59
N GLY A 590 9.28 5.91 4.28
CA GLY A 590 8.52 5.04 5.18
C GLY A 590 9.31 3.79 5.58
N ARG A 591 9.98 3.12 4.62
CA ARG A 591 10.81 1.93 4.88
C ARG A 591 12.05 2.24 5.74
N THR A 592 12.56 3.45 5.65
CA THR A 592 13.77 3.91 6.37
C THR A 592 13.46 4.71 7.65
N ALA A 593 12.19 4.95 7.98
CA ALA A 593 11.73 5.71 9.14
C ALA A 593 11.61 4.90 10.46
N LYS A 594 12.49 3.91 10.69
CA LYS A 594 12.46 3.08 11.92
C LYS A 594 12.92 3.89 13.14
N ALA A 595 12.08 4.09 14.16
CA ALA A 595 12.45 4.71 15.45
C ALA A 595 13.49 5.86 15.37
N ASN A 596 13.25 6.85 14.48
CA ASN A 596 14.16 7.97 14.11
C ASN A 596 15.24 7.66 13.06
N GLY A 597 15.03 6.65 12.23
CA GLY A 597 15.88 6.34 11.09
C GLY A 597 15.91 7.44 10.04
N PRO A 598 16.83 7.38 9.07
CA PRO A 598 17.15 8.49 8.17
C PRO A 598 15.93 9.02 7.40
N GLY A 599 14.96 8.16 7.06
CA GLY A 599 13.74 8.58 6.36
C GLY A 599 12.67 9.25 7.23
N ALA A 600 12.81 9.29 8.56
CA ALA A 600 11.74 9.72 9.46
C ALA A 600 11.32 11.18 9.26
N ALA A 601 12.28 12.10 9.11
CA ALA A 601 12.00 13.52 8.87
C ALA A 601 11.32 13.74 7.51
N VAL A 602 11.82 13.09 6.46
CA VAL A 602 11.22 13.13 5.12
C VAL A 602 9.80 12.58 5.16
N PHE A 603 9.58 11.41 5.76
CA PHE A 603 8.26 10.80 5.86
C PHE A 603 7.29 11.72 6.60
N LYS A 604 7.69 12.27 7.76
CA LYS A 604 6.88 13.22 8.53
C LYS A 604 6.51 14.46 7.72
N SER A 605 7.45 15.00 6.93
CA SER A 605 7.20 16.18 6.08
C SER A 605 6.17 15.89 4.98
N LEU A 606 6.20 14.68 4.40
CA LEU A 606 5.31 14.26 3.32
C LEU A 606 3.95 13.71 3.81
N THR A 607 3.85 13.30 5.07
CA THR A 607 2.59 12.82 5.69
C THR A 607 1.95 13.81 6.66
N GLY A 608 2.54 15.00 6.84
CA GLY A 608 2.02 16.04 7.72
C GLY A 608 0.64 16.55 7.29
N LYS A 609 -0.08 17.20 8.21
CA LYS A 609 -1.44 17.74 7.94
C LYS A 609 -1.48 18.75 6.79
N ASN A 610 -0.39 19.50 6.60
CA ASN A 610 -0.23 20.51 5.56
C ASN A 610 0.76 20.09 4.46
N ALA A 611 1.10 18.79 4.42
CA ALA A 611 2.00 18.25 3.41
C ALA A 611 1.39 18.41 2.02
N GLN A 612 2.22 18.84 1.07
CA GLN A 612 1.86 18.93 -0.34
C GLN A 612 1.52 17.53 -0.87
N GLY A 613 0.49 17.43 -1.72
CA GLY A 613 -0.08 16.14 -2.14
C GLY A 613 -1.10 15.54 -1.16
N SER A 614 -1.05 15.88 0.14
CA SER A 614 -2.01 15.42 1.16
C SER A 614 -2.21 13.89 1.24
N CYS A 615 -1.23 13.10 0.80
CA CYS A 615 -1.36 11.65 0.60
C CYS A 615 -1.87 10.91 1.85
N ALA A 616 -1.33 11.25 3.03
CA ALA A 616 -1.69 10.60 4.29
C ALA A 616 -3.07 11.02 4.86
N LYS A 617 -3.76 11.98 4.23
CA LYS A 617 -5.18 12.26 4.54
C LYS A 617 -6.12 11.23 3.92
N CYS A 618 -5.69 10.59 2.84
CA CYS A 618 -6.49 9.61 2.09
C CYS A 618 -5.94 8.19 2.22
N HIS A 619 -4.64 8.00 2.40
CA HIS A 619 -4.00 6.69 2.51
C HIS A 619 -3.56 6.40 3.94
N SER A 620 -3.97 5.23 4.45
CA SER A 620 -3.59 4.80 5.81
C SER A 620 -2.11 4.47 5.90
N VAL A 621 -1.49 4.89 7.00
CA VAL A 621 -0.12 4.49 7.34
C VAL A 621 -0.17 3.44 8.43
N ASP A 622 0.37 2.26 8.13
CA ASP A 622 0.52 1.16 9.09
C ASP A 622 2.00 1.01 9.49
N GLU A 623 2.25 0.55 10.71
CA GLU A 623 3.60 0.20 11.16
C GLU A 623 3.88 -1.29 10.91
N ARG A 624 5.04 -1.59 10.36
CA ARG A 624 5.53 -2.95 10.16
C ARG A 624 6.17 -3.50 11.44
N PRO A 625 6.30 -4.82 11.58
CA PRO A 625 6.93 -5.44 12.75
C PRO A 625 8.36 -4.94 13.03
N ASP A 626 9.07 -4.45 12.01
CA ASP A 626 10.42 -3.92 12.12
C ASP A 626 10.48 -2.40 12.43
N GLY A 627 9.34 -1.79 12.79
CA GLY A 627 9.19 -0.37 13.11
C GLY A 627 9.10 0.56 11.90
N SER A 628 9.31 0.05 10.68
CA SER A 628 9.17 0.84 9.45
C SER A 628 7.71 1.18 9.17
N LYS A 629 7.47 2.22 8.39
CA LYS A 629 6.13 2.70 8.02
C LYS A 629 5.76 2.24 6.62
N GLN A 630 4.48 1.91 6.44
CA GLN A 630 3.90 1.52 5.16
C GLN A 630 2.72 2.41 4.84
N VAL A 631 2.78 3.13 3.71
CA VAL A 631 1.60 3.75 3.12
C VAL A 631 0.81 2.67 2.37
N ASN A 632 -0.50 2.65 2.58
CA ASN A 632 -1.38 1.72 1.88
C ASN A 632 -2.04 2.39 0.67
N TRP A 633 -1.41 2.26 -0.50
CA TRP A 633 -1.86 2.90 -1.74
C TRP A 633 -3.16 2.33 -2.31
N GLY A 634 -3.35 1.01 -2.25
CA GLY A 634 -4.54 0.36 -2.77
C GLY A 634 -5.55 -0.02 -1.67
N PRO A 635 -6.83 -0.20 -2.02
CA PRO A 635 -7.76 -0.89 -1.15
C PRO A 635 -7.25 -2.31 -0.83
N ARG A 636 -7.90 -2.99 0.12
CA ARG A 636 -7.55 -4.39 0.41
C ARG A 636 -7.71 -5.22 -0.86
N ALA A 637 -6.65 -5.90 -1.31
CA ALA A 637 -6.69 -6.73 -2.51
C ALA A 637 -7.76 -7.83 -2.36
N ILE A 638 -8.83 -7.70 -3.15
CA ILE A 638 -9.99 -8.61 -3.14
C ILE A 638 -9.60 -10.01 -3.64
N GLY A 639 -8.65 -10.08 -4.58
CA GLY A 639 -8.13 -11.33 -5.17
C GLY A 639 -7.15 -12.12 -4.29
N GLN A 640 -6.85 -11.67 -3.07
CA GLN A 640 -6.11 -12.48 -2.08
C GLN A 640 -7.03 -13.03 -0.99
N VAL A 641 -8.35 -12.92 -1.16
CA VAL A 641 -9.37 -13.48 -0.26
C VAL A 641 -9.88 -14.80 -0.84
N HIS A 642 -8.96 -15.66 -1.27
CA HIS A 642 -9.22 -17.09 -1.38
C HIS A 642 -9.01 -17.68 0.04
N ASP A 643 -9.69 -18.76 0.41
CA ASP A 643 -9.54 -19.43 1.72
C ASP A 643 -10.28 -18.80 2.93
N ARG A 644 -11.36 -18.05 2.70
CA ARG A 644 -12.30 -17.71 3.79
C ARG A 644 -13.40 -18.75 3.91
N LEU A 645 -13.42 -19.41 5.06
CA LEU A 645 -14.52 -20.25 5.55
C LEU A 645 -15.90 -19.58 5.36
N THR A 646 -16.00 -18.25 5.46
CA THR A 646 -17.25 -17.51 5.19
C THR A 646 -17.22 -16.83 3.82
N ALA A 647 -18.24 -17.10 3.03
CA ALA A 647 -18.45 -16.63 1.68
C ALA A 647 -19.78 -15.86 1.57
N PHE A 648 -19.73 -14.53 1.58
CA PHE A 648 -20.86 -13.70 1.17
C PHE A 648 -20.66 -13.21 -0.28
N SER A 649 -21.75 -13.13 -1.05
CA SER A 649 -21.77 -12.59 -2.41
C SER A 649 -22.85 -11.53 -2.55
N HIS A 650 -22.49 -10.32 -3.00
CA HIS A 650 -23.46 -9.22 -3.15
C HIS A 650 -24.39 -9.43 -4.37
N ALA A 651 -23.90 -10.03 -5.45
CA ALA A 651 -24.64 -10.10 -6.71
C ALA A 651 -26.03 -10.77 -6.62
N PRO A 652 -26.22 -11.91 -5.91
CA PRO A 652 -27.55 -12.50 -5.74
C PRO A 652 -28.53 -11.63 -4.95
N HIS A 653 -28.03 -10.69 -4.16
CA HIS A 653 -28.84 -9.87 -3.26
C HIS A 653 -29.36 -8.59 -3.92
N PHE A 654 -28.85 -8.19 -5.09
CA PHE A 654 -29.29 -6.95 -5.74
C PHE A 654 -30.73 -7.02 -6.26
N GLY A 655 -31.24 -8.20 -6.58
CA GLY A 655 -32.65 -8.37 -6.97
C GLY A 655 -33.64 -8.27 -5.83
N VAL A 656 -33.18 -8.29 -4.57
CA VAL A 656 -34.04 -8.30 -3.36
C VAL A 656 -33.90 -7.05 -2.50
N VAL A 657 -32.91 -6.20 -2.76
CA VAL A 657 -32.77 -4.90 -2.09
C VAL A 657 -33.69 -3.89 -2.79
N GLY A 658 -34.75 -3.47 -2.10
CA GLY A 658 -35.69 -2.46 -2.60
C GLY A 658 -35.08 -1.05 -2.62
N ALA A 659 -35.92 -0.02 -2.48
CA ALA A 659 -35.50 1.39 -2.54
C ALA A 659 -34.40 1.79 -1.52
N LYS A 660 -34.22 1.04 -0.43
CA LYS A 660 -33.15 1.26 0.55
C LYS A 660 -31.76 0.84 0.03
N GLY A 661 -31.67 0.07 -1.05
CA GLY A 661 -30.41 -0.37 -1.66
C GLY A 661 -29.47 -1.01 -0.64
N CYS A 662 -28.22 -0.54 -0.59
CA CYS A 662 -27.19 -1.03 0.34
C CYS A 662 -27.57 -0.87 1.81
N LEU A 663 -28.38 0.13 2.15
CA LEU A 663 -28.84 0.42 3.52
C LEU A 663 -29.88 -0.60 4.03
N THR A 664 -30.29 -1.56 3.20
CA THR A 664 -31.06 -2.72 3.63
C THR A 664 -30.26 -3.57 4.62
N CYS A 665 -28.95 -3.68 4.42
CA CYS A 665 -28.07 -4.49 5.28
C CYS A 665 -27.00 -3.66 5.99
N HIS A 666 -26.54 -2.55 5.41
CA HIS A 666 -25.52 -1.71 6.00
C HIS A 666 -26.14 -0.51 6.73
N GLN A 667 -26.09 -0.54 8.07
CA GLN A 667 -26.51 0.59 8.87
C GLN A 667 -25.33 1.52 9.14
N ILE A 668 -25.49 2.80 8.83
CA ILE A 668 -24.53 3.85 9.16
C ILE A 668 -24.54 4.07 10.69
N ASP A 669 -23.35 4.13 11.28
CA ASP A 669 -23.13 4.53 12.67
C ASP A 669 -22.69 6.00 12.68
N ASP A 670 -23.63 6.90 12.91
CA ASP A 670 -23.43 8.36 12.92
C ASP A 670 -22.55 8.86 14.07
N LYS A 671 -22.35 8.04 15.10
CA LYS A 671 -21.54 8.35 16.29
C LYS A 671 -20.12 7.78 16.20
N ALA A 672 -19.81 7.04 15.14
CA ALA A 672 -18.50 6.44 14.96
C ALA A 672 -17.40 7.50 14.92
N LYS A 673 -16.40 7.35 15.80
CA LYS A 673 -15.17 8.16 15.78
C LYS A 673 -14.18 7.62 14.75
N TYR A 674 -14.62 7.54 13.49
CA TYR A 674 -13.89 6.86 12.41
C TYR A 674 -12.46 7.36 12.25
N GLN A 675 -12.26 8.69 12.20
CA GLN A 675 -10.94 9.31 12.03
C GLN A 675 -9.95 8.98 13.15
N ALA A 676 -10.42 8.77 14.37
CA ALA A 676 -9.56 8.40 15.50
C ALA A 676 -8.85 7.06 15.27
N SER A 677 -9.41 6.18 14.41
CA SER A 677 -8.79 4.92 14.02
C SER A 677 -7.42 5.13 13.36
N TYR A 678 -7.18 6.27 12.70
CA TYR A 678 -5.98 6.57 11.93
C TYR A 678 -4.92 7.39 12.68
N ALA A 679 -5.21 7.81 13.91
CA ALA A 679 -4.27 8.52 14.77
C ALA A 679 -3.14 7.63 15.32
N GLN A 680 -3.19 6.33 15.04
CA GLN A 680 -2.28 5.31 15.56
C GLN A 680 -1.99 4.27 14.46
N PRO A 681 -0.88 3.51 14.52
CA PRO A 681 -0.45 2.68 13.39
C PRO A 681 -1.04 1.26 13.32
N ASP A 682 -1.74 0.77 14.36
CA ASP A 682 -2.31 -0.59 14.40
C ASP A 682 -3.64 -0.67 13.62
N PRO A 683 -3.70 -1.41 12.50
CA PRO A 683 -4.92 -1.49 11.68
C PRO A 683 -6.08 -2.24 12.35
N LYS A 684 -5.88 -2.88 13.51
CA LYS A 684 -6.91 -3.62 14.26
C LYS A 684 -7.68 -2.77 15.28
N LYS A 685 -7.19 -1.58 15.63
CA LYS A 685 -7.92 -0.61 16.45
C LYS A 685 -8.79 0.25 15.55
N ILE A 686 -10.09 -0.05 15.52
CA ILE A 686 -11.00 0.47 14.49
C ILE A 686 -12.28 1.01 15.10
N ALA A 687 -12.75 2.11 14.52
CA ALA A 687 -14.14 2.53 14.53
C ALA A 687 -14.61 2.53 13.07
N SER A 688 -15.70 1.82 12.78
CA SER A 688 -16.29 1.73 11.44
C SER A 688 -17.39 2.79 11.30
N ASN A 689 -17.54 3.41 10.12
CA ASN A 689 -18.71 4.26 9.84
C ASN A 689 -20.02 3.48 9.76
N PHE A 690 -19.96 2.14 9.77
CA PHE A 690 -21.11 1.26 9.70
C PHE A 690 -21.11 0.32 10.90
N SER A 691 -22.28 0.15 11.49
CA SER A 691 -22.50 -0.79 12.58
C SER A 691 -22.16 -2.23 12.15
N PRO A 692 -21.60 -3.07 13.04
CA PRO A 692 -21.50 -4.50 12.80
C PRO A 692 -22.87 -5.07 12.42
N LEU A 693 -22.90 -5.94 11.40
CA LEU A 693 -24.16 -6.55 10.97
C LEU A 693 -24.56 -7.61 12.01
N PRO A 694 -25.77 -7.55 12.58
CA PRO A 694 -26.27 -8.60 13.46
C PRO A 694 -26.75 -9.80 12.64
N ARG A 695 -26.84 -10.97 13.27
CA ARG A 695 -27.36 -12.19 12.62
C ARG A 695 -28.78 -11.99 12.08
N ALA A 696 -29.58 -11.18 12.79
CA ALA A 696 -30.97 -10.86 12.46
C ALA A 696 -31.15 -10.40 11.01
N VAL A 697 -30.28 -9.51 10.52
CA VAL A 697 -30.32 -8.97 9.15
C VAL A 697 -30.27 -10.09 8.10
N CYS A 698 -29.47 -11.12 8.36
CA CYS A 698 -29.38 -12.26 7.45
C CYS A 698 -30.57 -13.22 7.64
N THR A 699 -31.02 -13.47 8.87
CA THR A 699 -32.12 -14.42 9.15
C THR A 699 -33.49 -13.96 8.66
N ASP A 700 -33.66 -12.67 8.41
CA ASP A 700 -34.90 -12.13 7.81
C ASP A 700 -35.17 -12.76 6.43
N CYS A 701 -34.11 -13.06 5.67
CA CYS A 701 -34.19 -13.73 4.37
C CYS A 701 -33.69 -15.19 4.40
N HIS A 702 -32.72 -15.53 5.24
CA HIS A 702 -32.17 -16.88 5.38
C HIS A 702 -32.79 -17.62 6.55
N ASN A 703 -33.93 -18.25 6.28
CA ASN A 703 -34.67 -19.10 7.20
C ASN A 703 -35.37 -20.23 6.42
N ALA A 704 -36.07 -21.11 7.13
CA ALA A 704 -36.76 -22.25 6.54
C ALA A 704 -37.80 -21.91 5.46
N LYS A 705 -38.31 -20.67 5.40
CA LYS A 705 -39.39 -20.27 4.47
C LYS A 705 -38.92 -19.60 3.20
N PHE A 706 -37.73 -18.98 3.20
CA PHE A 706 -37.26 -18.15 2.09
C PHE A 706 -35.98 -18.73 1.47
N ALA A 707 -34.82 -18.07 1.62
CA ALA A 707 -33.59 -18.40 0.91
C ALA A 707 -32.82 -19.62 1.48
N GLY A 708 -33.44 -20.38 2.37
CA GLY A 708 -32.82 -21.49 3.10
C GLY A 708 -31.82 -21.02 4.17
N GLU A 709 -31.47 -21.93 5.06
CA GLU A 709 -30.68 -21.62 6.27
C GLU A 709 -29.60 -22.67 6.60
N THR A 710 -29.11 -23.35 5.56
CA THR A 710 -28.06 -24.35 5.70
C THR A 710 -26.67 -23.70 5.83
N CYS A 711 -25.75 -24.34 6.54
CA CYS A 711 -24.40 -23.80 6.75
C CYS A 711 -23.66 -23.54 5.42
N LEU A 712 -23.89 -24.40 4.42
CA LEU A 712 -23.25 -24.33 3.10
C LEU A 712 -23.71 -23.13 2.25
N THR A 713 -24.78 -22.45 2.66
CA THR A 713 -25.25 -21.23 2.00
C THR A 713 -24.27 -20.07 2.22
N CYS A 714 -23.60 -20.02 3.37
CA CYS A 714 -22.70 -18.94 3.76
C CYS A 714 -21.26 -19.42 3.98
N HIS A 715 -21.04 -20.71 4.21
CA HIS A 715 -19.73 -21.26 4.49
C HIS A 715 -19.24 -22.18 3.37
N ASN A 716 -17.99 -21.98 2.97
CA ASN A 716 -17.30 -22.91 2.08
C ASN A 716 -16.27 -23.69 2.89
N TYR A 717 -16.58 -24.94 3.18
CA TYR A 717 -15.71 -25.83 3.95
C TYR A 717 -14.69 -26.57 3.06
N HIS A 718 -14.68 -26.37 1.73
CA HIS A 718 -13.85 -27.09 0.77
C HIS A 718 -13.05 -26.18 -0.19
N ALA A 719 -12.74 -24.94 0.19
CA ALA A 719 -12.05 -24.00 -0.70
C ALA A 719 -10.55 -23.88 -0.41
N GLY A 720 -9.72 -24.46 -1.30
CA GLY A 720 -8.28 -24.17 -1.40
C GLY A 720 -7.58 -25.00 -2.50
N ARG A 721 -6.58 -24.42 -3.18
CA ARG A 721 -5.59 -25.12 -4.04
C ARG A 721 -4.19 -24.80 -3.48
N ILE A 722 -3.29 -25.78 -3.46
CA ILE A 722 -1.84 -25.55 -3.25
C ILE A 722 -1.08 -26.12 -4.46
N GLU A 723 -0.02 -25.42 -4.88
CA GLU A 723 0.97 -25.88 -5.86
C GLU A 723 1.69 -27.13 -5.36
N THR A 724 1.65 -28.20 -6.15
CA THR A 724 2.49 -29.37 -5.91
C THR A 724 3.93 -29.03 -6.25
N PRO A 725 4.92 -29.21 -5.35
CA PRO A 725 6.30 -29.26 -5.81
C PRO A 725 6.40 -30.40 -6.84
N PHE A 726 6.90 -30.10 -8.03
CA PHE A 726 7.36 -31.14 -8.94
C PHE A 726 8.33 -32.03 -8.15
N LEU A 727 8.10 -33.34 -8.15
CA LEU A 727 9.13 -34.29 -7.74
C LEU A 727 10.33 -34.02 -8.65
N THR A 728 11.43 -33.50 -8.10
CA THR A 728 12.72 -33.48 -8.77
C THR A 728 13.20 -34.92 -8.89
N THR A 729 12.75 -35.61 -9.93
CA THR A 729 13.33 -36.87 -10.35
C THR A 729 14.71 -36.57 -10.92
N LYS A 730 15.77 -37.08 -10.28
CA LYS A 730 17.09 -37.14 -10.92
C LYS A 730 16.97 -38.00 -12.17
N ILE A 731 17.47 -37.49 -13.29
CA ILE A 731 17.70 -38.30 -14.50
C ILE A 731 18.70 -39.40 -14.10
N PRO A 732 18.43 -40.69 -14.37
CA PRO A 732 19.37 -41.76 -14.06
C PRO A 732 20.69 -41.54 -14.79
N ASP A 733 21.80 -41.69 -14.07
CA ASP A 733 23.12 -41.74 -14.70
C ASP A 733 23.18 -42.97 -15.62
N HIS A 734 23.05 -42.73 -16.92
CA HIS A 734 23.49 -43.70 -17.92
C HIS A 734 25.01 -43.76 -17.85
N LYS A 735 25.53 -44.71 -17.05
CA LYS A 735 26.89 -45.19 -17.25
C LYS A 735 27.00 -45.66 -18.71
N ARG A 736 27.82 -44.97 -19.49
CA ARG A 736 28.33 -45.47 -20.77
C ARG A 736 29.32 -46.60 -20.52
#